data_AF-A0A7X0DH08-F1
#
_entry.id   AF-A0A7X0DH08-F1
#
_cell.length_a   1.000
_cell.length_b   1.000
_cell.length_c   1.000
_cell.angle_alpha   90.00
_cell.angle_beta   90.00
_cell.angle_gamma   90.00
#
_symmetry.space_group_name_H-M   'P 1'
#
loop_
_entity.id
_entity.type
_entity.pdbx_description
1 polymer ?
#
loop_
_entity_poly.entity_id
_entity_poly.type
_entity_poly.pdbx_seq_one_letter_code
_entity_poly.pdbx_strand_id
1 'polypeptide(L)'
;MVSLVRMTISKDLAIRTARNLAWLFSLVATLLLMVPFGPKMPSLGLDSSWGYAANIAVAEHLRFGRDIVFTFGPLASVYSRFFHPATDELMLSGSVIIAAAIFGGFSALAIKERRIWLLAVPLYLSQFSRDAQFTALPLLILLVANVKLERPSRGTLPLLLLAIACGLLPLIKASFTLAVIVCTILAVAMLYRRATMLAIAIILIEIFVVPVAWVASGQAIGDLGHYFVSQGPIISGYTEAMSQPGNSSEIYVYLLVAACLMISGWHTWRSSRGWRILGLAVIFFLSFKAGFVRHDGHATLAAAILALVSLALLVERPRGGYLMLTLSLVAWGYISISYRPINPISIARSFSNTIERASNSLWGRVTDRGRLDRSFAIANDQIRRSTLLPPYYGTADLYPWDLSALLASTATWSPRPAFQSYFAYTPGLAIENRQHLDAGGPSRIYFQINPVDKRYPSLDDGTSWPDLIANYRISGYADEYLILDKRVVKPAIDIGPQLFSRQMNFGAEVSMPPTTKPIWALIAIKPTLLGRLVSAALKLPTLDILVRYLDGTAKTFRFIPGMAETGFLLSPTVASSTDFAALESTLAPEILAGKYVKSFEIVGASGSRLLWGKDFTATLSTLNVASDKNVDRVLLNPSVVGTPIDSLPDGGECMIDTLNDVDVAGRAMTITGNLLEIRGWALVSGALGRENNSVALALVGKDGSVRMQSLRKVKRPDVADYFGKPGLIAGFEALVDTRPLEGTYDAYVIQTFHGERLACRKNSLRVTFAHPNPPS
;
A
#
# COMPACT_ATOMS: atom_id res chain seq x y z
N MET A 1 24.23 -43.67 50.54
CA MET A 1 24.58 -42.22 50.50
C MET A 1 25.26 -41.81 49.19
N VAL A 2 26.34 -42.47 48.75
CA VAL A 2 27.07 -42.15 47.48
C VAL A 2 26.21 -42.27 46.21
N SER A 3 25.30 -43.25 46.14
CA SER A 3 24.36 -43.42 45.01
C SER A 3 23.35 -42.26 44.90
N LEU A 4 22.79 -41.80 46.04
CA LEU A 4 21.90 -40.63 46.08
C LEU A 4 22.64 -39.35 45.67
N VAL A 5 23.88 -39.14 46.15
CA VAL A 5 24.69 -37.98 45.78
C VAL A 5 25.03 -37.98 44.28
N ARG A 6 25.39 -39.14 43.70
CA ARG A 6 25.60 -39.28 42.25
C ARG A 6 24.32 -39.03 41.44
N MET A 7 23.16 -39.51 41.89
CA MET A 7 21.87 -39.24 41.24
C MET A 7 21.52 -37.75 41.26
N THR A 8 21.73 -37.05 42.37
CA THR A 8 21.43 -35.62 42.49
C THR A 8 22.37 -34.77 41.63
N ILE A 9 23.67 -35.09 41.61
CA ILE A 9 24.67 -34.42 40.74
C ILE A 9 24.33 -34.64 39.26
N SER A 10 23.92 -35.86 38.88
CA SER A 10 23.49 -36.18 37.52
C SER A 10 22.24 -35.38 37.09
N LYS A 11 21.24 -35.26 37.98
CA LYS A 11 20.03 -34.45 37.72
C LYS A 11 20.35 -32.97 37.56
N ASP A 12 21.18 -32.40 38.43
CA ASP A 12 21.57 -30.99 38.35
C ASP A 12 22.38 -30.67 37.09
N LEU A 13 23.26 -31.58 36.68
CA LEU A 13 24.00 -31.47 35.42
C LEU A 13 23.03 -31.52 34.22
N ALA A 14 22.11 -32.49 34.19
CA ALA A 14 21.11 -32.61 33.12
C ALA A 14 20.24 -31.35 32.99
N ILE A 15 19.77 -30.79 34.11
CA ILE A 15 18.97 -29.55 34.12
C ILE A 15 19.79 -28.36 33.60
N ARG A 16 21.06 -28.24 33.98
CA ARG A 16 21.95 -27.17 33.47
C ARG A 16 22.19 -27.32 31.97
N THR A 17 22.46 -28.53 31.50
CA THR A 17 22.66 -28.83 30.08
C THR A 17 21.40 -28.50 29.27
N ALA A 18 20.23 -28.95 29.71
CA ALA A 18 18.95 -28.64 29.05
C ALA A 18 18.70 -27.12 28.94
N ARG A 19 18.99 -26.37 30.01
CA ARG A 19 18.86 -24.89 30.01
C ARG A 19 19.82 -24.20 29.04
N ASN A 20 21.05 -24.72 28.90
CA ASN A 20 22.03 -24.17 27.97
C ASN A 20 21.69 -24.53 26.51
N LEU A 21 21.22 -25.75 26.26
CA LEU A 21 20.71 -26.16 24.95
C LEU A 21 19.50 -25.32 24.54
N ALA A 22 18.55 -25.08 25.45
CA ALA A 22 17.40 -24.22 25.20
C ALA A 22 17.82 -22.78 24.86
N TRP A 23 18.83 -22.25 25.57
CA TRP A 23 19.39 -20.93 25.28
C TRP A 23 20.02 -20.87 23.87
N LEU A 24 20.86 -21.86 23.52
CA LEU A 24 21.52 -21.94 22.22
C LEU A 24 20.51 -22.11 21.09
N PHE A 25 19.54 -23.01 21.26
CA PHE A 25 18.46 -23.20 20.29
C PHE A 25 17.67 -21.90 20.08
N SER A 26 17.32 -21.20 21.16
CA SER A 26 16.58 -19.94 21.08
C SER A 26 17.36 -18.85 20.35
N LEU A 27 18.69 -18.79 20.53
CA LEU A 27 19.56 -17.88 19.79
C LEU A 27 19.51 -18.17 18.29
N VAL A 28 19.79 -19.41 17.91
CA VAL A 28 19.83 -19.84 16.50
C VAL A 28 18.47 -19.66 15.84
N ALA A 29 17.39 -20.07 16.50
CA ALA A 29 16.03 -19.89 15.99
C ALA A 29 15.66 -18.41 15.85
N THR A 30 16.06 -17.54 16.80
CA THR A 30 15.82 -16.09 16.68
C THR A 30 16.54 -15.50 15.48
N LEU A 31 17.80 -15.90 15.24
CA LEU A 31 18.56 -15.48 14.06
C LEU A 31 17.88 -15.93 12.76
N LEU A 32 17.50 -17.21 12.66
CA LEU A 32 16.81 -17.75 11.48
C LEU A 32 15.47 -17.07 11.20
N LEU A 33 14.72 -16.68 12.23
CA LEU A 33 13.41 -16.06 12.06
C LEU A 33 13.48 -14.56 11.72
N MET A 34 14.47 -13.86 12.25
CA MET A 34 14.58 -12.41 12.11
C MET A 34 15.42 -11.97 10.91
N VAL A 35 16.46 -12.74 10.58
CA VAL A 35 17.35 -12.47 9.45
C VAL A 35 16.72 -13.04 8.17
N PRO A 36 16.44 -12.21 7.15
CA PRO A 36 15.78 -12.64 5.92
C PRO A 36 16.74 -13.37 4.99
N PHE A 37 17.20 -14.56 5.37
CA PHE A 37 18.04 -15.40 4.51
C PHE A 37 17.31 -15.80 3.21
N GLY A 38 15.99 -15.93 3.25
CA GLY A 38 15.11 -16.05 2.08
C GLY A 38 14.25 -14.79 1.97
N PRO A 39 14.75 -13.69 1.40
CA PRO A 39 13.98 -12.46 1.26
C PRO A 39 12.85 -12.64 0.23
N LYS A 40 11.85 -11.75 0.30
CA LYS A 40 10.75 -11.69 -0.66
C LYS A 40 11.26 -11.11 -1.97
N MET A 41 10.82 -11.66 -3.09
CA MET A 41 11.04 -11.05 -4.40
C MET A 41 9.94 -10.01 -4.67
N PRO A 42 10.23 -8.96 -5.47
CA PRO A 42 9.20 -8.02 -5.90
C PRO A 42 8.06 -8.72 -6.64
N SER A 43 6.84 -8.20 -6.48
CA SER A 43 5.66 -8.56 -7.25
C SER A 43 4.84 -7.30 -7.54
N LEU A 44 3.81 -7.43 -8.39
CA LEU A 44 2.77 -6.40 -8.49
C LEU A 44 1.99 -6.27 -7.17
N GLY A 45 1.32 -5.14 -7.00
CA GLY A 45 0.44 -4.86 -5.86
C GLY A 45 0.95 -3.77 -4.92
N LEU A 46 0.00 -3.19 -4.16
CA LEU A 46 0.21 -2.05 -3.26
C LEU A 46 1.38 -2.25 -2.28
N ASP A 47 1.36 -3.36 -1.55
CA ASP A 47 2.34 -3.65 -0.49
C ASP A 47 3.72 -4.02 -1.03
N SER A 48 3.78 -4.64 -2.21
CA SER A 48 5.06 -4.96 -2.83
C SER A 48 5.69 -3.74 -3.47
N SER A 49 4.88 -2.85 -4.04
CA SER A 49 5.36 -1.68 -4.78
C SER A 49 6.12 -0.70 -3.91
N TRP A 50 5.62 -0.34 -2.71
CA TRP A 50 6.37 0.57 -1.83
C TRP A 50 7.67 -0.07 -1.33
N GLY A 51 7.65 -1.38 -1.06
CA GLY A 51 8.81 -2.11 -0.56
C GLY A 51 9.93 -2.20 -1.60
N TYR A 52 9.54 -2.39 -2.87
CA TYR A 52 10.47 -2.37 -3.99
C TYR A 52 10.98 -0.95 -4.27
N ALA A 53 10.08 0.05 -4.28
CA ALA A 53 10.42 1.45 -4.46
C ALA A 53 11.43 1.96 -3.42
N ALA A 54 11.27 1.60 -2.14
CA ALA A 54 12.21 1.98 -1.08
C ALA A 54 13.61 1.39 -1.30
N ASN A 55 13.72 0.18 -1.85
CA ASN A 55 15.01 -0.43 -2.19
C ASN A 55 15.66 0.26 -3.39
N ILE A 56 14.88 0.55 -4.44
CA ILE A 56 15.37 1.27 -5.62
C ILE A 56 15.83 2.67 -5.22
N ALA A 57 15.11 3.34 -4.33
CA ALA A 57 15.49 4.65 -3.83
C ALA A 57 16.89 4.69 -3.20
N VAL A 58 17.23 3.67 -2.40
CA VAL A 58 18.57 3.53 -1.83
C VAL A 58 19.59 3.19 -2.91
N ALA A 59 19.24 2.29 -3.83
CA ALA A 59 20.13 1.85 -4.90
C ALA A 59 20.52 2.98 -5.87
N GLU A 60 19.57 3.87 -6.16
CA GLU A 60 19.73 5.01 -7.07
C GLU A 60 20.08 6.31 -6.33
N HIS A 61 20.44 6.23 -5.04
CA HIS A 61 20.84 7.36 -4.20
C HIS A 61 19.82 8.51 -4.15
N LEU A 62 18.52 8.20 -4.25
CA LEU A 62 17.45 9.18 -4.03
C LEU A 62 17.48 9.67 -2.59
N ARG A 63 17.25 10.97 -2.40
CA ARG A 63 17.33 11.61 -1.07
C ARG A 63 16.03 11.42 -0.30
N PHE A 64 16.11 10.63 0.77
CA PHE A 64 14.99 10.42 1.67
C PHE A 64 14.61 11.72 2.40
N GLY A 65 13.32 12.00 2.43
CA GLY A 65 12.74 13.24 2.91
C GLY A 65 12.59 14.33 1.85
N ARG A 66 13.21 14.21 0.67
CA ARG A 66 13.13 15.24 -0.39
C ARG A 66 12.68 14.68 -1.73
N ASP A 67 13.44 13.73 -2.28
CA ASP A 67 13.08 13.07 -3.54
C ASP A 67 11.99 12.02 -3.27
N ILE A 68 11.98 11.45 -2.06
CA ILE A 68 10.95 10.53 -1.56
C ILE A 68 10.56 10.88 -0.13
N VAL A 69 9.26 11.01 0.13
CA VAL A 69 8.66 11.28 1.44
C VAL A 69 7.70 10.14 1.78
N PHE A 70 8.11 9.27 2.71
CA PHE A 70 7.34 8.09 3.11
C PHE A 70 7.59 7.73 4.59
N THR A 71 6.75 6.86 5.14
CA THR A 71 6.85 6.41 6.55
C THR A 71 8.10 5.59 6.85
N PHE A 72 8.73 5.02 5.83
CA PHE A 72 9.95 4.23 5.92
C PHE A 72 11.15 5.02 5.44
N GLY A 73 12.28 4.83 6.12
CA GLY A 73 13.55 5.44 5.76
C GLY A 73 14.44 4.51 4.93
N PRO A 74 15.73 4.85 4.77
CA PRO A 74 16.65 4.10 3.90
C PRO A 74 16.95 2.66 4.39
N LEU A 75 16.62 2.33 5.65
CA LEU A 75 16.74 0.95 6.16
C LEU A 75 15.43 0.14 6.03
N ALA A 76 14.49 0.57 5.16
CA ALA A 76 13.21 -0.10 4.94
C ALA A 76 13.33 -1.60 4.65
N SER A 77 14.40 -2.03 3.95
CA SER A 77 14.68 -3.43 3.61
C SER A 77 14.76 -4.33 4.86
N VAL A 78 15.32 -3.82 5.95
CA VAL A 78 15.39 -4.51 7.25
C VAL A 78 13.98 -4.81 7.75
N TYR A 79 12.97 -3.99 7.47
CA TYR A 79 11.59 -4.28 7.84
C TYR A 79 10.85 -5.13 6.80
N SER A 80 10.86 -4.68 5.54
CA SER A 80 10.02 -5.18 4.45
C SER A 80 10.44 -6.57 3.95
N ARG A 81 11.74 -6.88 4.08
CA ARG A 81 12.39 -8.10 3.59
C ARG A 81 12.34 -8.29 2.07
N PHE A 82 12.04 -7.24 1.31
CA PHE A 82 12.15 -7.30 -0.14
C PHE A 82 13.62 -7.29 -0.56
N PHE A 83 13.96 -8.20 -1.46
CA PHE A 83 15.31 -8.32 -2.00
C PHE A 83 15.55 -7.24 -3.07
N HIS A 84 16.73 -6.64 -2.99
CA HIS A 84 17.36 -5.93 -4.08
C HIS A 84 18.88 -6.12 -3.93
N PRO A 85 19.64 -6.40 -5.00
CA PRO A 85 21.07 -6.66 -4.88
C PRO A 85 21.84 -5.55 -4.14
N ALA A 86 21.50 -4.28 -4.41
CA ALA A 86 22.15 -3.13 -3.78
C ALA A 86 21.83 -2.91 -2.29
N THR A 87 20.75 -3.51 -1.76
CA THR A 87 20.34 -3.30 -0.35
C THR A 87 20.39 -4.58 0.50
N ASP A 88 20.81 -5.72 -0.07
CA ASP A 88 20.82 -7.02 0.60
C ASP A 88 21.78 -7.05 1.80
N GLU A 89 22.98 -6.47 1.68
CA GLU A 89 23.94 -6.41 2.79
C GLU A 89 23.44 -5.54 3.95
N LEU A 90 22.85 -4.38 3.65
CA LEU A 90 22.22 -3.50 4.63
C LEU A 90 21.05 -4.22 5.34
N MET A 91 20.23 -4.95 4.56
CA MET A 91 19.12 -5.72 5.07
C MET A 91 19.57 -6.82 6.04
N LEU A 92 20.60 -7.60 5.66
CA LEU A 92 21.12 -8.70 6.47
C LEU A 92 21.81 -8.20 7.73
N SER A 93 22.72 -7.24 7.60
CA SER A 93 23.47 -6.68 8.74
C SER A 93 22.55 -6.02 9.75
N GLY A 94 21.62 -5.17 9.30
CA GLY A 94 20.60 -4.57 10.16
C GLY A 94 19.73 -5.63 10.84
N SER A 95 19.29 -6.66 10.11
CA SER A 95 18.48 -7.73 10.70
C SER A 95 19.23 -8.57 11.73
N VAL A 96 20.53 -8.81 11.55
CA VAL A 96 21.37 -9.52 12.53
C VAL A 96 21.50 -8.71 13.82
N ILE A 97 21.71 -7.39 13.72
CA ILE A 97 21.77 -6.50 14.88
C ILE A 97 20.44 -6.54 15.66
N ILE A 98 19.32 -6.40 14.95
CA ILE A 98 17.98 -6.45 15.55
C ILE A 98 17.73 -7.80 16.23
N ALA A 99 18.07 -8.91 15.57
CA ALA A 99 17.92 -10.27 16.11
C ALA A 99 18.76 -10.48 17.38
N ALA A 100 20.04 -10.06 17.34
CA ALA A 100 20.97 -10.17 18.46
C ALA A 100 20.52 -9.31 19.66
N ALA A 101 20.00 -8.11 19.40
CA ALA A 101 19.49 -7.22 20.44
C ALA A 101 18.22 -7.76 21.11
N ILE A 102 17.25 -8.28 20.33
CA ILE A 102 16.04 -8.93 20.87
C ILE A 102 16.44 -10.13 21.74
N PHE A 103 17.24 -11.04 21.20
CA PHE A 103 17.65 -12.24 21.93
C PHE A 103 18.49 -11.91 23.18
N GLY A 104 19.42 -10.95 23.05
CA GLY A 104 20.25 -10.45 24.15
C GLY A 104 19.42 -9.82 25.25
N GLY A 105 18.39 -9.04 24.89
CA GLY A 105 17.44 -8.42 25.81
C GLY A 105 16.65 -9.46 26.60
N PHE A 106 15.98 -10.40 25.92
CA PHE A 106 15.27 -11.49 26.60
C PHE A 106 16.21 -12.39 27.44
N SER A 107 17.42 -12.67 26.94
CA SER A 107 18.45 -13.41 27.68
C SER A 107 18.88 -12.69 28.96
N ALA A 108 18.92 -11.36 28.96
CA ALA A 108 19.23 -10.57 30.14
C ALA A 108 18.10 -10.61 31.19
N LEU A 109 16.85 -10.61 30.74
CA LEU A 109 15.66 -10.79 31.61
C LEU A 109 15.64 -12.18 32.26
N ALA A 110 16.07 -13.22 31.53
CA ALA A 110 16.07 -14.59 32.03
C ALA A 110 17.16 -14.84 33.10
N ILE A 111 16.75 -15.29 34.30
CA ILE A 111 17.69 -15.85 35.28
C ILE A 111 18.20 -17.21 34.77
N LYS A 112 19.38 -17.68 35.23
CA LYS A 112 19.99 -18.94 34.75
C LYS A 112 19.02 -20.13 34.88
N GLU A 113 18.23 -20.15 35.95
CA GLU A 113 17.26 -21.19 36.25
C GLU A 113 16.03 -21.15 35.32
N ARG A 114 15.87 -20.05 34.57
CA ARG A 114 14.69 -19.71 33.78
C ARG A 114 14.97 -19.63 32.28
N ARG A 115 16.18 -19.99 31.83
CA ARG A 115 16.56 -20.00 30.41
C ARG A 115 15.66 -20.86 29.52
N ILE A 116 14.95 -21.84 30.09
CA ILE A 116 13.99 -22.65 29.34
C ILE A 116 12.84 -21.83 28.74
N TRP A 117 12.45 -20.70 29.37
CA TRP A 117 11.40 -19.81 28.87
C TRP A 117 11.82 -19.02 27.62
N LEU A 118 13.12 -18.98 27.29
CA LEU A 118 13.59 -18.35 26.07
C LEU A 118 13.08 -19.06 24.81
N LEU A 119 12.67 -20.33 24.90
CA LEU A 119 12.04 -21.07 23.80
C LEU A 119 10.75 -20.41 23.31
N ALA A 120 10.08 -19.61 24.15
CA ALA A 120 8.88 -18.89 23.75
C ALA A 120 9.19 -17.66 22.87
N VAL A 121 10.44 -17.17 22.86
CA VAL A 121 10.85 -16.03 22.01
C VAL A 121 10.78 -16.36 20.52
N PRO A 122 11.46 -17.41 19.99
CA PRO A 122 11.33 -17.74 18.58
C PRO A 122 9.91 -18.17 18.21
N LEU A 123 9.16 -18.80 19.13
CA LEU A 123 7.75 -19.06 18.90
C LEU A 123 6.98 -17.75 18.70
N TYR A 124 7.12 -16.76 19.58
CA TYR A 124 6.53 -15.42 19.42
C TYR A 124 6.92 -14.81 18.05
N LEU A 125 8.21 -14.74 17.74
CA LEU A 125 8.70 -14.12 16.50
C LEU A 125 8.15 -14.78 15.23
N SER A 126 7.81 -16.07 15.27
CA SER A 126 7.21 -16.77 14.12
C SER A 126 5.73 -16.46 13.87
N GLN A 127 5.00 -15.93 14.86
CA GLN A 127 3.53 -15.81 14.81
C GLN A 127 3.01 -14.38 14.65
N PHE A 128 3.82 -13.39 15.03
CA PHE A 128 3.42 -11.99 15.14
C PHE A 128 4.11 -11.09 14.11
N SER A 129 3.48 -9.93 13.84
CA SER A 129 3.91 -8.98 12.81
C SER A 129 5.26 -8.34 13.12
N ARG A 130 5.93 -7.82 12.08
CA ARG A 130 7.21 -7.12 12.22
C ARG A 130 7.12 -5.90 13.11
N ASP A 131 6.03 -5.14 13.03
CA ASP A 131 5.78 -4.01 13.94
C ASP A 131 5.86 -4.44 15.42
N ALA A 132 5.25 -5.57 15.77
CA ALA A 132 5.29 -6.09 17.14
C ALA A 132 6.69 -6.55 17.54
N GLN A 133 7.40 -7.24 16.64
CA GLN A 133 8.77 -7.69 16.84
C GLN A 133 9.74 -6.52 17.09
N PHE A 134 9.62 -5.42 16.33
CA PHE A 134 10.52 -4.27 16.42
C PHE A 134 10.20 -3.41 17.64
N THR A 135 8.93 -3.31 18.02
CA THR A 135 8.47 -2.66 19.26
C THR A 135 9.03 -3.35 20.52
N ALA A 136 9.50 -4.61 20.41
CA ALA A 136 10.18 -5.27 21.52
C ALA A 136 11.48 -4.57 21.93
N LEU A 137 12.21 -3.93 21.02
CA LEU A 137 13.49 -3.30 21.32
C LEU A 137 13.39 -2.14 22.34
N PRO A 138 12.55 -1.10 22.12
CA PRO A 138 12.38 -0.05 23.12
C PRO A 138 11.76 -0.58 24.42
N LEU A 139 10.90 -1.59 24.39
CA LEU A 139 10.43 -2.21 25.62
C LEU A 139 11.60 -2.90 26.38
N LEU A 140 12.43 -3.66 25.67
CA LEU A 140 13.54 -4.40 26.25
C LEU A 140 14.62 -3.47 26.81
N ILE A 141 14.92 -2.31 26.19
CA ILE A 141 15.90 -1.37 26.75
C ILE A 141 15.49 -0.90 28.15
N LEU A 142 14.21 -0.59 28.33
CA LEU A 142 13.64 -0.18 29.61
C LEU A 142 13.66 -1.32 30.65
N LEU A 143 13.24 -2.53 30.27
CA LEU A 143 13.19 -3.67 31.20
C LEU A 143 14.60 -4.14 31.60
N VAL A 144 15.55 -4.17 30.66
CA VAL A 144 16.93 -4.59 30.93
C VAL A 144 17.69 -3.54 31.75
N ALA A 145 17.37 -2.25 31.59
CA ALA A 145 17.91 -1.20 32.48
C ALA A 145 17.55 -1.47 33.94
N ASN A 146 16.32 -1.91 34.22
CA ASN A 146 15.95 -2.34 35.57
C ASN A 146 16.75 -3.57 36.04
N VAL A 147 16.93 -4.57 35.17
CA VAL A 147 17.74 -5.76 35.51
C VAL A 147 19.17 -5.37 35.87
N LYS A 148 19.77 -4.42 35.16
CA LYS A 148 21.11 -3.89 35.47
C LYS A 148 21.17 -3.28 36.87
N LEU A 149 20.14 -2.56 37.29
CA LEU A 149 20.06 -1.97 38.63
C LEU A 149 19.88 -3.01 39.74
N GLU A 150 19.08 -4.05 39.49
CA GLU A 150 18.87 -5.14 40.44
C GLU A 150 20.08 -6.10 40.50
N ARG A 151 20.82 -6.23 39.38
CA ARG A 151 21.94 -7.16 39.22
C ARG A 151 23.08 -6.51 38.41
N PRO A 152 24.02 -5.81 39.08
CA PRO A 152 25.07 -5.04 38.41
C PRO A 152 25.96 -5.84 37.45
N SER A 153 26.12 -7.15 37.66
CA SER A 153 26.92 -8.02 36.77
C SER A 153 26.23 -8.39 35.45
N ARG A 154 24.98 -7.98 35.23
CA ARG A 154 24.19 -8.32 34.03
C ARG A 154 23.68 -7.07 33.32
N GLY A 155 23.41 -7.21 32.03
CA GLY A 155 22.67 -6.20 31.26
C GLY A 155 23.50 -5.17 30.51
N THR A 156 24.79 -4.96 30.81
CA THR A 156 25.62 -3.97 30.08
C THR A 156 25.67 -4.26 28.58
N LEU A 157 26.20 -5.41 28.16
CA LEU A 157 26.30 -5.75 26.73
C LEU A 157 24.92 -5.76 26.03
N PRO A 158 23.86 -6.39 26.58
CA PRO A 158 22.52 -6.29 26.04
C PRO A 158 22.00 -4.86 25.89
N LEU A 159 22.26 -3.97 26.85
CA LEU A 159 21.84 -2.55 26.77
C LEU A 159 22.57 -1.81 25.65
N LEU A 160 23.86 -2.05 25.47
CA LEU A 160 24.61 -1.44 24.35
C LEU A 160 24.08 -1.94 23.00
N LEU A 161 23.81 -3.25 22.87
CA LEU A 161 23.21 -3.82 21.66
C LEU A 161 21.79 -3.28 21.40
N LEU A 162 20.98 -3.15 22.46
CA LEU A 162 19.64 -2.55 22.38
C LEU A 162 19.70 -1.08 21.99
N ALA A 163 20.66 -0.30 22.51
CA ALA A 163 20.87 1.09 22.10
C ALA A 163 21.22 1.19 20.60
N ILE A 164 22.12 0.33 20.10
CA ILE A 164 22.42 0.28 18.66
C ILE A 164 21.15 -0.05 17.86
N ALA A 165 20.44 -1.11 18.23
CA ALA A 165 19.22 -1.53 17.54
C ALA A 165 18.11 -0.46 17.58
N CYS A 166 17.90 0.19 18.71
CA CYS A 166 16.96 1.30 18.87
C CYS A 166 17.35 2.51 18.01
N GLY A 167 18.64 2.83 17.90
CA GLY A 167 19.14 3.88 17.01
C GLY A 167 18.86 3.63 15.52
N LEU A 168 18.75 2.37 15.09
CA LEU A 168 18.38 2.03 13.71
C LEU A 168 16.89 2.22 13.43
N LEU A 169 16.01 2.07 14.44
CA LEU A 169 14.56 2.03 14.23
C LEU A 169 13.97 3.28 13.53
N PRO A 170 14.37 4.52 13.87
CA PRO A 170 13.86 5.72 13.18
C PRO A 170 14.19 5.77 11.69
N LEU A 171 15.28 5.13 11.27
CA LEU A 171 15.69 5.02 9.86
C LEU A 171 15.06 3.83 9.14
N ILE A 172 14.49 2.88 9.89
CA ILE A 172 13.71 1.78 9.35
C ILE A 172 12.28 2.26 9.11
N LYS A 173 11.60 2.72 10.17
CA LYS A 173 10.21 3.21 10.12
C LYS A 173 10.00 4.29 11.17
N ALA A 174 9.58 5.47 10.74
CA ALA A 174 9.48 6.66 11.59
C ALA A 174 8.54 6.47 12.79
N SER A 175 7.53 5.60 12.70
CA SER A 175 6.57 5.33 13.77
C SER A 175 7.20 4.75 15.05
N PHE A 176 8.41 4.18 14.98
CA PHE A 176 9.11 3.68 16.17
C PHE A 176 9.80 4.77 16.99
N THR A 177 10.01 5.96 16.42
CA THR A 177 10.83 7.02 17.00
C THR A 177 10.33 7.43 18.40
N LEU A 178 9.02 7.62 18.56
CA LEU A 178 8.45 8.01 19.85
C LEU A 178 8.63 6.94 20.94
N ALA A 179 8.47 5.65 20.57
CA ALA A 179 8.70 4.55 21.50
C ALA A 179 10.16 4.48 21.95
N VAL A 180 11.11 4.65 21.01
CA VAL A 180 12.55 4.70 21.30
C VAL A 180 12.88 5.84 22.24
N ILE A 181 12.51 7.09 21.89
CA ILE A 181 12.82 8.28 22.69
C ILE A 181 12.30 8.11 24.12
N VAL A 182 11.03 7.74 24.28
CA VAL A 182 10.43 7.64 25.61
C VAL A 182 11.08 6.51 26.42
N CYS A 183 11.17 5.30 25.86
CA CYS A 183 11.74 4.17 26.61
C CYS A 183 13.23 4.39 26.94
N THR A 184 14.01 5.00 26.06
CA THR A 184 15.41 5.35 26.33
C THR A 184 15.52 6.42 27.40
N ILE A 185 14.74 7.50 27.36
CA ILE A 185 14.73 8.53 28.42
C ILE A 185 14.43 7.90 29.78
N LEU A 186 13.40 7.05 29.86
CA LEU A 186 13.04 6.37 31.11
C LEU A 186 14.16 5.43 31.58
N ALA A 187 14.78 4.67 30.67
CA ALA A 187 15.91 3.79 30.98
C ALA A 187 17.14 4.56 31.48
N VAL A 188 17.49 5.67 30.82
CA VAL A 188 18.59 6.56 31.20
C VAL A 188 18.31 7.18 32.57
N ALA A 189 17.10 7.71 32.80
CA ALA A 189 16.72 8.30 34.08
C ALA A 189 16.88 7.29 35.25
N MET A 190 16.53 6.03 35.02
CA MET A 190 16.75 4.94 35.98
C MET A 190 18.24 4.68 36.25
N LEU A 191 19.06 4.67 35.19
CA LEU A 191 20.48 4.35 35.28
C LEU A 191 21.34 5.53 35.77
N TYR A 192 20.91 6.78 35.58
CA TYR A 192 21.73 7.97 35.75
C TYR A 192 22.42 8.07 37.11
N ARG A 193 21.74 7.69 38.20
CA ARG A 193 22.31 7.76 39.56
C ARG A 193 23.19 6.58 39.96
N ARG A 194 23.11 5.44 39.26
CA ARG A 194 23.76 4.18 39.67
C ARG A 194 24.72 3.58 38.64
N ALA A 195 24.63 4.03 37.39
CA ALA A 195 25.42 3.56 36.27
C ALA A 195 25.55 4.68 35.22
N THR A 196 26.00 5.87 35.67
CA THR A 196 26.02 7.10 34.86
C THR A 196 26.76 6.93 33.54
N MET A 197 27.93 6.27 33.54
CA MET A 197 28.69 6.01 32.31
C MET A 197 27.92 5.16 31.30
N LEU A 198 27.14 4.17 31.78
CA LEU A 198 26.29 3.37 30.90
C LEU A 198 25.09 4.16 30.39
N ALA A 199 24.50 5.01 31.23
CA ALA A 199 23.41 5.90 30.82
C ALA A 199 23.86 6.88 29.72
N ILE A 200 25.05 7.48 29.88
CA ILE A 200 25.70 8.32 28.86
C ILE A 200 25.99 7.51 27.61
N ALA A 201 26.57 6.31 27.74
CA ALA A 201 26.90 5.46 26.60
C ALA A 201 25.67 5.11 25.76
N ILE A 202 24.51 4.82 26.37
CA ILE A 202 23.25 4.55 25.63
C ILE A 202 22.88 5.74 24.76
N ILE A 203 22.88 6.95 25.32
CA ILE A 203 22.56 8.18 24.57
C ILE A 203 23.56 8.40 23.43
N LEU A 204 24.85 8.33 23.73
CA LEU A 204 25.90 8.57 22.73
C LEU A 204 25.84 7.54 21.60
N ILE A 205 25.54 6.28 21.91
CA ILE A 205 25.37 5.24 20.90
C ILE A 205 24.18 5.56 19.99
N GLU A 206 23.02 5.90 20.54
CA GLU A 206 21.85 6.22 19.71
C GLU A 206 22.10 7.46 18.84
N ILE A 207 22.68 8.52 19.42
CA ILE A 207 23.05 9.74 18.69
C ILE A 207 24.07 9.47 17.59
N PHE A 208 25.00 8.53 17.79
CA PHE A 208 26.03 8.20 16.81
C PHE A 208 25.57 7.20 15.74
N VAL A 209 24.76 6.22 16.12
CA VAL A 209 24.28 5.16 15.20
C VAL A 209 23.37 5.73 14.12
N VAL A 210 22.50 6.70 14.45
CA VAL A 210 21.61 7.33 13.46
C VAL A 210 22.39 7.93 12.27
N PRO A 211 23.31 8.90 12.45
CA PRO A 211 24.05 9.49 11.33
C PRO A 211 24.98 8.48 10.64
N VAL A 212 25.58 7.54 11.38
CA VAL A 212 26.42 6.49 10.76
C VAL A 212 25.60 5.58 9.85
N ALA A 213 24.45 5.09 10.31
CA ALA A 213 23.59 4.24 9.53
C ALA A 213 22.91 4.99 8.36
N TRP A 214 22.67 6.29 8.52
CA TRP A 214 22.21 7.17 7.44
C TRP A 214 23.24 7.26 6.32
N VAL A 215 24.49 7.59 6.65
CA VAL A 215 25.58 7.68 5.67
C VAL A 215 25.92 6.31 5.07
N ALA A 216 25.88 5.25 5.88
CA ALA A 216 26.09 3.87 5.40
C ALA A 216 25.02 3.43 4.39
N SER A 217 23.82 4.00 4.47
CA SER A 217 22.76 3.81 3.46
C SER A 217 22.93 4.70 2.21
N GLY A 218 24.08 5.35 2.04
CA GLY A 218 24.40 6.17 0.87
C GLY A 218 23.72 7.54 0.85
N GLN A 219 23.22 8.03 1.98
CA GLN A 219 22.51 9.31 2.09
C GLN A 219 23.44 10.45 2.53
N ALA A 220 23.20 11.67 2.02
CA ALA A 220 23.97 12.84 2.42
C ALA A 220 23.57 13.30 3.84
N ILE A 221 24.55 13.61 4.69
CA ILE A 221 24.30 13.99 6.08
C ILE A 221 23.41 15.23 6.24
N GLY A 222 23.46 16.16 5.27
CA GLY A 222 22.63 17.36 5.24
C GLY A 222 21.13 17.08 5.10
N ASP A 223 20.75 15.93 4.53
CA ASP A 223 19.35 15.56 4.32
C ASP A 223 18.72 14.91 5.57
N LEU A 224 19.52 14.51 6.58
CA LEU A 224 19.03 13.82 7.77
C LEU A 224 18.00 14.65 8.56
N GLY A 225 18.24 15.96 8.69
CA GLY A 225 17.28 16.86 9.35
C GLY A 225 15.97 16.96 8.57
N HIS A 226 16.07 17.07 7.24
CA HIS A 226 14.91 17.15 6.35
C HIS A 226 14.07 15.86 6.40
N TYR A 227 14.72 14.69 6.47
CA TYR A 227 14.03 13.41 6.66
C TYR A 227 13.11 13.42 7.87
N PHE A 228 13.58 13.86 9.05
CA PHE A 228 12.72 13.90 10.24
C PHE A 228 11.63 14.97 10.17
N VAL A 229 11.89 16.12 9.55
CA VAL A 229 10.89 17.18 9.34
C VAL A 229 9.77 16.69 8.41
N SER A 230 10.10 15.97 7.35
CA SER A 230 9.14 15.42 6.37
C SER A 230 8.15 14.40 6.98
N GLN A 231 8.45 13.85 8.17
CA GLN A 231 7.53 12.94 8.87
C GLN A 231 6.35 13.66 9.53
N GLY A 232 6.43 14.97 9.77
CA GLY A 232 5.37 15.75 10.44
C GLY A 232 4.02 15.68 9.72
N PRO A 233 3.94 16.05 8.42
CA PRO A 233 2.72 15.95 7.63
C PRO A 233 2.15 14.52 7.60
N ILE A 234 3.01 13.51 7.45
CA ILE A 234 2.63 12.08 7.47
C ILE A 234 1.93 11.73 8.78
N ILE A 235 2.59 11.99 9.92
CA ILE A 235 2.06 11.62 11.25
C ILE A 235 0.75 12.35 11.53
N SER A 236 0.66 13.63 11.19
CA SER A 236 -0.51 14.46 11.49
C SER A 236 -1.77 14.08 10.69
N GLY A 237 -1.62 13.67 9.43
CA GLY A 237 -2.74 13.30 8.57
C GLY A 237 -3.15 11.82 8.64
N TYR A 238 -2.28 10.93 9.15
CA TYR A 238 -2.49 9.48 9.11
C TYR A 238 -3.85 9.05 9.68
N THR A 239 -4.22 9.53 10.87
CA THR A 239 -5.44 9.09 11.55
C THR A 239 -6.70 9.42 10.75
N GLU A 240 -6.76 10.58 10.11
CA GLU A 240 -7.89 10.98 9.28
C GLU A 240 -7.95 10.14 7.99
N ALA A 241 -6.82 10.04 7.29
CA ALA A 241 -6.73 9.42 5.97
C ALA A 241 -6.84 7.88 5.99
N MET A 242 -6.38 7.24 7.06
CA MET A 242 -6.25 5.78 7.15
C MET A 242 -7.24 5.13 8.12
N SER A 243 -8.12 5.91 8.77
CA SER A 243 -9.13 5.37 9.69
C SER A 243 -10.05 4.37 8.98
N GLN A 244 -10.39 3.28 9.67
CA GLN A 244 -11.41 2.31 9.21
C GLN A 244 -12.23 1.87 10.43
N PRO A 245 -13.55 1.72 10.32
CA PRO A 245 -14.37 1.17 11.40
C PRO A 245 -14.06 -0.32 11.62
N GLY A 246 -14.32 -0.82 12.81
CA GLY A 246 -14.12 -2.22 13.18
C GLY A 246 -14.88 -2.57 14.45
N ASN A 247 -14.74 -3.80 14.91
CA ASN A 247 -15.52 -4.31 16.03
C ASN A 247 -15.07 -3.69 17.37
N SER A 248 -15.90 -2.83 17.97
CA SER A 248 -15.59 -2.15 19.23
C SER A 248 -15.32 -3.09 20.41
N SER A 249 -15.80 -4.34 20.40
CA SER A 249 -15.48 -5.29 21.48
C SER A 249 -13.98 -5.60 21.58
N GLU A 250 -13.27 -5.58 20.44
CA GLU A 250 -11.82 -5.81 20.38
C GLU A 250 -11.04 -4.72 21.12
N ILE A 251 -11.52 -3.47 21.05
CA ILE A 251 -10.97 -2.33 21.80
C ILE A 251 -11.11 -2.57 23.30
N TYR A 252 -12.30 -2.98 23.77
CA TYR A 252 -12.53 -3.22 25.19
C TYR A 252 -11.69 -4.39 25.73
N VAL A 253 -11.59 -5.49 24.96
CA VAL A 253 -10.75 -6.64 25.30
C VAL A 253 -9.28 -6.22 25.42
N TYR A 254 -8.79 -5.43 24.46
CA TYR A 254 -7.42 -4.93 24.50
C TYR A 254 -7.16 -4.07 25.74
N LEU A 255 -8.04 -3.09 26.01
CA LEU A 255 -7.90 -2.17 27.14
C LEU A 255 -7.94 -2.92 28.48
N LEU A 256 -8.83 -3.90 28.62
CA LEU A 256 -8.94 -4.73 29.82
C LEU A 256 -7.64 -5.52 30.07
N VAL A 257 -7.11 -6.20 29.05
CA VAL A 257 -5.89 -7.00 29.22
C VAL A 257 -4.66 -6.12 29.42
N ALA A 258 -4.56 -4.98 28.73
CA ALA A 258 -3.51 -4.00 28.98
C ALA A 258 -3.53 -3.49 30.43
N ALA A 259 -4.71 -3.17 30.97
CA ALA A 259 -4.86 -2.78 32.37
C ALA A 259 -4.44 -3.90 33.34
N CYS A 260 -4.87 -5.15 33.08
CA CYS A 260 -4.43 -6.31 33.86
C CYS A 260 -2.90 -6.49 33.85
N LEU A 261 -2.25 -6.29 32.69
CA LEU A 261 -0.80 -6.37 32.57
C LEU A 261 -0.10 -5.25 33.35
N MET A 262 -0.62 -4.02 33.32
CA MET A 262 -0.09 -2.90 34.11
C MET A 262 -0.25 -3.16 35.63
N ILE A 263 -1.41 -3.64 36.06
CA ILE A 263 -1.67 -3.98 37.48
C ILE A 263 -0.73 -5.12 37.92
N SER A 264 -0.63 -6.19 37.11
CA SER A 264 0.27 -7.31 37.38
C SER A 264 1.74 -6.84 37.47
N GLY A 265 2.16 -5.98 36.54
CA GLY A 265 3.47 -5.32 36.57
C GLY A 265 3.69 -4.51 37.85
N TRP A 266 2.72 -3.69 38.25
CA TRP A 266 2.80 -2.85 39.45
C TRP A 266 3.00 -3.65 40.75
N HIS A 267 2.33 -4.79 40.87
CA HIS A 267 2.47 -5.68 42.03
C HIS A 267 3.71 -6.59 41.96
N THR A 268 4.17 -6.92 40.75
CA THR A 268 5.33 -7.78 40.54
C THR A 268 6.66 -7.01 40.69
N TRP A 269 6.68 -5.78 40.21
CA TRP A 269 7.86 -4.93 40.16
C TRP A 269 8.02 -4.10 41.43
N ARG A 270 9.12 -4.30 42.16
CA ARG A 270 9.40 -3.57 43.40
C ARG A 270 10.25 -2.32 43.16
N SER A 271 11.35 -2.45 42.42
CA SER A 271 12.23 -1.33 42.09
C SER A 271 11.75 -0.58 40.85
N SER A 272 11.84 0.75 40.83
CA SER A 272 11.59 1.56 39.62
C SER A 272 10.26 1.27 38.88
N ARG A 273 9.23 0.79 39.60
CA ARG A 273 7.96 0.34 39.00
C ARG A 273 7.23 1.44 38.25
N GLY A 274 7.28 2.69 38.74
CA GLY A 274 6.65 3.84 38.09
C GLY A 274 7.18 4.07 36.68
N TRP A 275 8.51 4.07 36.51
CA TRP A 275 9.17 4.22 35.21
C TRP A 275 8.76 3.12 34.22
N ARG A 276 8.71 1.87 34.69
CA ARG A 276 8.32 0.72 33.86
C ARG A 276 6.85 0.78 33.44
N ILE A 277 5.97 1.16 34.37
CA ILE A 277 4.53 1.28 34.10
C ILE A 277 4.23 2.45 33.16
N LEU A 278 4.96 3.56 33.29
CA LEU A 278 4.86 4.67 32.35
C LEU A 278 5.31 4.24 30.94
N GLY A 279 6.43 3.54 30.83
CA GLY A 279 6.88 2.99 29.54
C GLY A 279 5.89 1.98 28.94
N LEU A 280 5.31 1.09 29.76
CA LEU A 280 4.25 0.19 29.31
C LEU A 280 3.00 0.95 28.83
N ALA A 281 2.56 1.98 29.55
CA ALA A 281 1.41 2.78 29.17
C ALA A 281 1.62 3.41 27.78
N VAL A 282 2.83 3.92 27.52
CA VAL A 282 3.19 4.49 26.21
C VAL A 282 3.22 3.43 25.13
N ILE A 283 3.87 2.28 25.36
CA ILE A 283 3.88 1.16 24.40
C ILE A 283 2.45 0.70 24.08
N PHE A 284 1.61 0.52 25.11
CA PHE A 284 0.22 0.11 24.91
C PHE A 284 -0.61 1.17 24.20
N PHE A 285 -0.38 2.46 24.45
CA PHE A 285 -1.06 3.52 23.73
C PHE A 285 -0.66 3.57 22.25
N LEU A 286 0.63 3.44 21.94
CA LEU A 286 1.12 3.43 20.57
C LEU A 286 0.60 2.22 19.79
N SER A 287 0.63 1.03 20.39
CA SER A 287 0.09 -0.18 19.75
C SER A 287 -1.44 -0.15 19.65
N PHE A 288 -2.13 0.49 20.59
CA PHE A 288 -3.55 0.76 20.50
C PHE A 288 -3.88 1.60 19.26
N LYS A 289 -3.19 2.73 19.07
CA LYS A 289 -3.42 3.55 17.87
C LYS A 289 -3.03 2.82 16.59
N ALA A 290 -1.89 2.13 16.58
CA ALA A 290 -1.43 1.38 15.42
C ALA A 290 -2.42 0.28 14.98
N GLY A 291 -3.10 -0.37 15.93
CA GLY A 291 -4.05 -1.44 15.64
C GLY A 291 -5.50 -1.00 15.42
N PHE A 292 -5.96 0.08 16.06
CA PHE A 292 -7.38 0.45 16.08
C PHE A 292 -7.72 1.74 15.31
N VAL A 293 -6.73 2.51 14.82
CA VAL A 293 -7.00 3.60 13.87
C VAL A 293 -7.53 3.02 12.56
N ARG A 294 -6.72 2.21 11.89
CA ARG A 294 -7.12 1.40 10.75
C ARG A 294 -7.58 0.04 11.28
N HIS A 295 -8.85 -0.06 11.69
CA HIS A 295 -9.35 -1.22 12.45
C HIS A 295 -9.76 -2.38 11.54
N ASP A 296 -8.75 -2.94 10.87
CA ASP A 296 -8.82 -4.13 10.04
C ASP A 296 -7.80 -5.17 10.58
N GLY A 297 -7.12 -5.91 9.70
CA GLY A 297 -6.03 -6.81 10.08
C GLY A 297 -4.93 -6.18 10.95
N HIS A 298 -4.80 -4.84 10.96
CA HIS A 298 -3.89 -4.13 11.86
C HIS A 298 -4.22 -4.34 13.35
N ALA A 299 -5.45 -4.66 13.74
CA ALA A 299 -5.80 -4.96 15.14
C ALA A 299 -4.98 -6.12 15.73
N THR A 300 -4.52 -7.04 14.88
CA THR A 300 -3.63 -8.14 15.28
C THR A 300 -2.27 -7.67 15.82
N LEU A 301 -1.80 -6.48 15.43
CA LEU A 301 -0.60 -5.84 15.99
C LEU A 301 -0.81 -5.47 17.46
N ALA A 302 -1.92 -4.81 17.79
CA ALA A 302 -2.21 -4.42 19.17
C ALA A 302 -2.25 -5.67 20.07
N ALA A 303 -2.94 -6.72 19.62
CA ALA A 303 -2.98 -8.00 20.31
C ALA A 303 -1.60 -8.65 20.48
N ALA A 304 -0.72 -8.57 19.48
CA ALA A 304 0.64 -9.10 19.54
C ALA A 304 1.50 -8.43 20.62
N ILE A 305 1.25 -7.15 20.93
CA ILE A 305 1.97 -6.43 21.98
C ILE A 305 1.54 -6.89 23.38
N LEU A 306 0.28 -7.29 23.58
CA LEU A 306 -0.15 -7.92 24.84
C LEU A 306 0.63 -9.23 25.09
N ALA A 307 0.75 -10.06 24.05
CA ALA A 307 1.52 -11.30 24.11
C ALA A 307 3.02 -11.04 24.36
N LEU A 308 3.58 -9.98 23.78
CA LEU A 308 4.97 -9.57 23.98
C LEU A 308 5.25 -9.17 25.43
N VAL A 309 4.42 -8.30 26.00
CA VAL A 309 4.59 -7.80 27.37
C VAL A 309 4.39 -8.93 28.38
N SER A 310 3.37 -9.77 28.19
CA SER A 310 3.17 -10.95 29.05
C SER A 310 4.30 -11.97 28.94
N LEU A 311 4.89 -12.17 27.76
CA LEU A 311 6.09 -12.98 27.59
C LEU A 311 7.29 -12.39 28.35
N ALA A 312 7.52 -11.08 28.25
CA ALA A 312 8.58 -10.43 29.01
C ALA A 312 8.38 -10.60 30.53
N LEU A 313 7.14 -10.46 31.02
CA LEU A 313 6.78 -10.72 32.42
C LEU A 313 7.01 -12.18 32.81
N LEU A 314 6.65 -13.15 31.97
CA LEU A 314 6.89 -14.57 32.22
C LEU A 314 8.39 -14.88 32.36
N VAL A 315 9.21 -14.37 31.45
CA VAL A 315 10.66 -14.54 31.45
C VAL A 315 11.28 -13.90 32.70
N GLU A 316 10.84 -12.70 33.07
CA GLU A 316 11.34 -11.99 34.25
C GLU A 316 10.84 -12.61 35.58
N ARG A 317 9.56 -13.00 35.68
CA ARG A 317 8.84 -13.45 36.90
C ARG A 317 7.64 -14.39 36.58
N PRO A 318 7.79 -15.72 36.65
CA PRO A 318 6.78 -16.65 36.14
C PRO A 318 5.49 -16.78 36.96
N ARG A 319 5.50 -16.49 38.27
CA ARG A 319 4.33 -16.73 39.15
C ARG A 319 3.03 -16.02 38.69
N GLY A 320 3.14 -14.78 38.20
CA GLY A 320 2.01 -14.06 37.56
C GLY A 320 2.05 -14.10 36.03
N GLY A 321 3.20 -14.45 35.45
CA GLY A 321 3.42 -14.44 34.00
C GLY A 321 2.57 -15.46 33.24
N TYR A 322 2.31 -16.65 33.80
CA TYR A 322 1.46 -17.64 33.12
C TYR A 322 0.04 -17.16 32.92
N LEU A 323 -0.58 -16.65 33.98
CA LEU A 323 -1.95 -16.14 33.91
C LEU A 323 -2.04 -15.00 32.90
N MET A 324 -1.09 -14.06 32.95
CA MET A 324 -1.06 -12.93 32.02
C MET A 324 -0.80 -13.35 30.57
N LEU A 325 0.06 -14.35 30.36
CA LEU A 325 0.30 -14.89 29.02
C LEU A 325 -0.95 -15.59 28.49
N THR A 326 -1.61 -16.42 29.29
CA THR A 326 -2.86 -17.08 28.91
C THR A 326 -3.94 -16.06 28.55
N LEU A 327 -4.16 -15.04 29.40
CA LEU A 327 -5.11 -13.97 29.11
C LEU A 327 -4.76 -13.21 27.83
N SER A 328 -3.47 -12.91 27.62
CA SER A 328 -3.00 -12.23 26.41
C SER A 328 -3.18 -13.07 25.15
N LEU A 329 -2.96 -14.39 25.24
CA LEU A 329 -3.18 -15.32 24.12
C LEU A 329 -4.67 -15.52 23.82
N VAL A 330 -5.53 -15.52 24.84
CA VAL A 330 -7.00 -15.56 24.65
C VAL A 330 -7.48 -14.27 23.98
N ALA A 331 -7.04 -13.11 24.46
CA ALA A 331 -7.35 -11.84 23.82
C ALA A 331 -6.82 -11.76 22.38
N TRP A 332 -5.60 -12.25 22.16
CA TRP A 332 -5.05 -12.34 20.81
C TRP A 332 -5.86 -13.28 19.91
N GLY A 333 -6.28 -14.44 20.42
CA GLY A 333 -7.14 -15.37 19.70
C GLY A 333 -8.47 -14.72 19.32
N TYR A 334 -9.12 -14.05 20.28
CA TYR A 334 -10.38 -13.34 20.09
C TYR A 334 -10.29 -12.23 19.05
N ILE A 335 -9.23 -11.39 19.10
CA ILE A 335 -9.05 -10.31 18.14
C ILE A 335 -8.65 -10.87 16.77
N SER A 336 -7.74 -11.84 16.74
CA SER A 336 -7.14 -12.29 15.48
C SER A 336 -8.04 -13.22 14.67
N ILE A 337 -9.01 -13.91 15.29
CA ILE A 337 -9.90 -14.84 14.59
C ILE A 337 -10.83 -14.12 13.60
N SER A 338 -11.11 -12.82 13.85
CA SER A 338 -11.85 -11.95 12.93
C SER A 338 -11.12 -11.71 11.60
N TYR A 339 -9.80 -11.86 11.58
CA TYR A 339 -8.95 -11.44 10.45
C TYR A 339 -8.17 -12.58 9.80
N ARG A 340 -7.96 -13.68 10.51
CA ARG A 340 -7.26 -14.87 9.99
C ARG A 340 -7.71 -16.13 10.72
N PRO A 341 -7.75 -17.29 10.05
CA PRO A 341 -8.00 -18.56 10.72
C PRO A 341 -6.88 -18.87 11.72
N ILE A 342 -7.26 -19.22 12.95
CA ILE A 342 -6.33 -19.62 14.01
C ILE A 342 -6.63 -21.07 14.36
N ASN A 343 -5.66 -21.95 14.11
CA ASN A 343 -5.70 -23.31 14.64
C ASN A 343 -4.29 -23.79 15.05
N PRO A 344 -4.17 -24.71 16.02
CA PRO A 344 -2.86 -25.16 16.52
C PRO A 344 -1.95 -25.74 15.43
N ILE A 345 -2.54 -26.43 14.45
CA ILE A 345 -1.81 -27.02 13.32
C ILE A 345 -1.14 -25.92 12.48
N SER A 346 -1.84 -24.82 12.23
CA SER A 346 -1.33 -23.68 11.46
C SER A 346 -0.19 -22.96 12.19
N ILE A 347 -0.24 -22.87 13.52
CA ILE A 347 0.83 -22.28 14.34
C ILE A 347 2.10 -23.12 14.25
N ALA A 348 1.98 -24.43 14.47
CA ALA A 348 3.09 -25.37 14.39
C ALA A 348 3.69 -25.38 12.97
N ARG A 349 2.84 -25.43 11.94
CA ARG A 349 3.25 -25.39 10.53
C ARG A 349 3.91 -24.05 10.16
N SER A 350 3.42 -22.93 10.69
CA SER A 350 4.03 -21.61 10.46
C SER A 350 5.46 -21.56 11.02
N PHE A 351 5.65 -22.06 12.25
CA PHE A 351 6.97 -22.15 12.87
C PHE A 351 7.90 -23.06 12.06
N SER A 352 7.48 -24.30 11.77
CA SER A 352 8.30 -25.26 11.03
C SER A 352 8.67 -24.73 9.64
N ASN A 353 7.69 -24.23 8.88
CA ASN A 353 7.91 -23.73 7.53
C ASN A 353 8.83 -22.50 7.53
N THR A 354 8.75 -21.64 8.55
CA THR A 354 9.61 -20.45 8.61
C THR A 354 11.04 -20.83 8.94
N ILE A 355 11.26 -21.76 9.90
CA ILE A 355 12.59 -22.28 10.20
C ILE A 355 13.18 -23.03 9.01
N GLU A 356 12.41 -23.94 8.39
CA GLU A 356 12.85 -24.72 7.23
C GLU A 356 13.19 -23.82 6.03
N ARG A 357 12.34 -22.85 5.72
CA ARG A 357 12.63 -21.88 4.65
C ARG A 357 13.87 -21.06 4.97
N ALA A 358 14.03 -20.59 6.20
CA ALA A 358 15.20 -19.82 6.61
C ALA A 358 16.48 -20.65 6.53
N SER A 359 16.47 -21.90 7.00
CA SER A 359 17.64 -22.80 6.93
C SER A 359 18.00 -23.16 5.50
N ASN A 360 17.01 -23.52 4.68
CA ASN A 360 17.23 -23.85 3.27
C ASN A 360 17.74 -22.64 2.48
N SER A 361 17.25 -21.44 2.81
CA SER A 361 17.70 -20.21 2.15
C SER A 361 19.09 -19.78 2.62
N LEU A 362 19.41 -19.95 3.91
CA LEU A 362 20.77 -19.75 4.43
C LEU A 362 21.76 -20.68 3.74
N TRP A 363 21.44 -21.97 3.66
CA TRP A 363 22.26 -22.95 2.94
C TRP A 363 22.39 -22.61 1.46
N GLY A 364 21.30 -22.17 0.83
CA GLY A 364 21.29 -21.71 -0.56
C GLY A 364 22.21 -20.51 -0.80
N ARG A 365 22.25 -19.53 0.11
CA ARG A 365 23.18 -18.38 0.01
C ARG A 365 24.65 -18.80 0.10
N VAL A 366 24.95 -19.83 0.87
CA VAL A 366 26.32 -20.36 1.02
C VAL A 366 26.73 -21.18 -0.20
N THR A 367 25.82 -21.99 -0.74
CA THR A 367 26.12 -22.94 -1.83
C THR A 367 25.94 -22.36 -3.23
N ASP A 368 25.07 -21.36 -3.41
CA ASP A 368 24.74 -20.76 -4.71
C ASP A 368 24.52 -19.25 -4.57
N ARG A 369 25.61 -18.49 -4.66
CA ARG A 369 25.61 -17.03 -4.49
C ARG A 369 24.71 -16.29 -5.50
N GLY A 370 24.56 -16.83 -6.72
CA GLY A 370 23.77 -16.19 -7.78
C GLY A 370 22.27 -16.51 -7.74
N ARG A 371 21.82 -17.33 -6.79
CA ARG A 371 20.41 -17.78 -6.72
C ARG A 371 19.43 -16.61 -6.59
N LEU A 372 19.74 -15.64 -5.74
CA LEU A 372 18.83 -14.53 -5.45
C LEU A 372 18.78 -13.54 -6.61
N ASP A 373 19.91 -13.24 -7.25
CA ASP A 373 19.95 -12.40 -8.45
C ASP A 373 19.14 -13.01 -9.60
N ARG A 374 19.27 -14.32 -9.82
CA ARG A 374 18.42 -15.03 -10.79
C ARG A 374 16.95 -14.97 -10.41
N SER A 375 16.61 -15.15 -9.13
CA SER A 375 15.22 -15.10 -8.65
C SER A 375 14.63 -13.69 -8.81
N PHE A 376 15.44 -12.65 -8.58
CA PHE A 376 15.07 -11.25 -8.76
C PHE A 376 14.86 -10.92 -10.24
N ALA A 377 15.75 -11.39 -11.12
CA ALA A 377 15.60 -11.25 -12.56
C ALA A 377 14.33 -11.94 -13.07
N ILE A 378 14.03 -13.15 -12.60
CA ILE A 378 12.79 -13.88 -12.91
C ILE A 378 11.56 -13.12 -12.42
N ALA A 379 11.58 -12.60 -11.18
CA ALA A 379 10.46 -11.84 -10.63
C ALA A 379 10.18 -10.56 -11.43
N ASN A 380 11.24 -9.80 -11.78
CA ASN A 380 11.10 -8.64 -12.65
C ASN A 380 10.59 -9.03 -14.05
N ASP A 381 11.00 -10.18 -14.59
CA ASP A 381 10.50 -10.67 -15.86
C ASP A 381 9.01 -11.05 -15.79
N GLN A 382 8.58 -11.67 -14.69
CA GLN A 382 7.17 -11.96 -14.43
C GLN A 382 6.35 -10.68 -14.32
N ILE A 383 6.85 -9.64 -13.64
CA ILE A 383 6.18 -8.34 -13.56
C ILE A 383 6.04 -7.72 -14.96
N ARG A 384 7.12 -7.67 -15.76
CA ARG A 384 7.09 -7.14 -17.13
C ARG A 384 6.11 -7.86 -18.05
N ARG A 385 5.97 -9.19 -17.91
CA ARG A 385 4.98 -9.96 -18.68
C ARG A 385 3.54 -9.72 -18.19
N SER A 386 3.37 -9.38 -16.92
CA SER A 386 2.06 -9.18 -16.29
C SER A 386 1.50 -7.77 -16.54
N THR A 387 2.35 -6.76 -16.72
CA THR A 387 1.94 -5.39 -17.08
C THR A 387 2.70 -4.93 -18.31
N LEU A 388 1.99 -4.77 -19.42
CA LEU A 388 2.56 -4.47 -20.74
C LEU A 388 2.92 -2.99 -20.90
N LEU A 389 3.88 -2.51 -20.11
CA LEU A 389 4.47 -1.19 -20.36
C LEU A 389 5.39 -1.29 -21.59
N PRO A 390 5.19 -0.47 -22.64
CA PRO A 390 6.05 -0.50 -23.81
C PRO A 390 7.48 -0.09 -23.41
N PRO A 391 8.52 -0.65 -24.07
CA PRO A 391 9.89 -0.24 -23.83
C PRO A 391 10.06 1.28 -23.95
N TYR A 392 10.69 1.90 -22.96
CA TYR A 392 10.88 3.34 -22.87
C TYR A 392 12.16 3.63 -22.09
N TYR A 393 13.05 4.44 -22.66
CA TYR A 393 14.39 4.70 -22.12
C TYR A 393 14.54 6.13 -21.55
N GLY A 394 13.42 6.82 -21.29
CA GLY A 394 13.40 8.14 -20.66
C GLY A 394 13.03 8.08 -19.18
N THR A 395 12.84 9.25 -18.55
CA THR A 395 12.35 9.32 -17.18
C THR A 395 10.84 9.14 -17.11
N ALA A 396 10.38 8.32 -16.15
CA ALA A 396 8.97 8.07 -15.96
C ALA A 396 8.56 7.99 -14.48
N ASP A 397 7.29 8.31 -14.21
CA ASP A 397 6.60 8.00 -12.95
C ASP A 397 5.28 7.25 -13.23
N LEU A 398 4.70 6.63 -12.21
CA LEU A 398 3.46 5.87 -12.33
C LEU A 398 2.47 6.28 -11.24
N TYR A 399 1.22 6.50 -11.66
CA TYR A 399 0.07 6.74 -10.79
C TYR A 399 -0.88 5.53 -10.93
N PRO A 400 -1.48 5.02 -9.85
CA PRO A 400 -1.47 5.62 -8.51
C PRO A 400 -0.48 5.00 -7.52
N TRP A 401 -0.25 3.69 -7.54
CA TRP A 401 0.58 3.03 -6.51
C TRP A 401 1.29 1.74 -6.92
N ASP A 402 1.00 1.14 -8.08
CA ASP A 402 1.60 -0.14 -8.52
C ASP A 402 2.96 0.07 -9.21
N LEU A 403 3.87 0.75 -8.50
CA LEU A 403 5.19 1.13 -9.00
C LEU A 403 6.04 -0.06 -9.45
N SER A 404 5.79 -1.28 -8.93
CA SER A 404 6.52 -2.47 -9.37
C SER A 404 6.52 -2.64 -10.89
N ALA A 405 5.42 -2.30 -11.57
CA ALA A 405 5.34 -2.36 -13.03
C ALA A 405 6.37 -1.43 -13.71
N LEU A 406 6.49 -0.20 -13.21
CA LEU A 406 7.46 0.78 -13.70
C LEU A 406 8.90 0.38 -13.34
N LEU A 407 9.13 -0.02 -12.08
CA LEU A 407 10.46 -0.36 -11.57
C LEU A 407 11.07 -1.61 -12.23
N ALA A 408 10.24 -2.53 -12.73
CA ALA A 408 10.69 -3.68 -13.50
C ALA A 408 10.91 -3.37 -15.00
N SER A 409 10.46 -2.19 -15.47
CA SER A 409 10.52 -1.77 -16.87
C SER A 409 11.91 -1.26 -17.28
N THR A 410 12.03 -0.74 -18.50
CA THR A 410 13.27 -0.13 -19.01
C THR A 410 13.41 1.36 -18.71
N ALA A 411 12.37 1.99 -18.14
CA ALA A 411 12.34 3.41 -17.87
C ALA A 411 13.18 3.77 -16.63
N THR A 412 13.74 4.98 -16.62
CA THR A 412 14.38 5.53 -15.43
C THR A 412 13.32 6.13 -14.51
N TRP A 413 13.21 5.63 -13.29
CA TRP A 413 12.21 6.15 -12.36
C TRP A 413 12.56 7.56 -11.88
N SER A 414 11.61 8.49 -12.01
CA SER A 414 11.70 9.87 -11.52
C SER A 414 10.48 10.14 -10.63
N PRO A 415 10.52 9.76 -9.33
CA PRO A 415 9.35 9.83 -8.47
C PRO A 415 8.95 11.25 -8.10
N ARG A 416 7.64 11.43 -7.89
CA ARG A 416 7.14 12.49 -7.01
C ARG A 416 7.38 12.16 -5.52
N PRO A 417 7.53 13.15 -4.62
CA PRO A 417 7.88 12.93 -3.21
C PRO A 417 6.97 11.92 -2.50
N ALA A 418 5.65 12.16 -2.47
CA ALA A 418 4.67 11.19 -2.00
C ALA A 418 4.25 10.27 -3.15
N PHE A 419 5.09 9.28 -3.45
CA PHE A 419 5.04 8.46 -4.66
C PHE A 419 3.85 7.48 -4.78
N GLN A 420 3.03 7.32 -3.75
CA GLN A 420 1.76 6.58 -3.85
C GLN A 420 0.59 7.56 -3.66
N SER A 421 -0.32 7.65 -4.62
CA SER A 421 -1.35 8.72 -4.65
C SER A 421 -2.23 8.77 -3.41
N TYR A 422 -2.54 7.61 -2.82
CA TYR A 422 -3.33 7.57 -1.60
C TYR A 422 -2.61 8.17 -0.38
N PHE A 423 -1.29 8.35 -0.47
CA PHE A 423 -0.41 8.84 0.60
C PHE A 423 -0.34 10.38 0.64
N ALA A 424 -0.70 11.08 -0.43
CA ALA A 424 -0.73 12.55 -0.48
C ALA A 424 -1.96 13.15 0.25
N TYR A 425 -2.20 12.71 1.49
CA TYR A 425 -3.44 13.00 2.23
C TYR A 425 -3.42 14.28 3.07
N THR A 426 -2.33 15.04 3.04
CA THR A 426 -2.26 16.38 3.67
C THR A 426 -1.98 17.44 2.63
N PRO A 427 -2.38 18.70 2.88
CA PRO A 427 -2.08 19.80 1.95
C PRO A 427 -0.59 19.91 1.61
N GLY A 428 0.29 19.74 2.59
CA GLY A 428 1.74 19.80 2.38
C GLY A 428 2.23 18.74 1.39
N LEU A 429 1.85 17.47 1.59
CA LEU A 429 2.27 16.38 0.72
C LEU A 429 1.72 16.53 -0.71
N ALA A 430 0.46 16.98 -0.85
CA ALA A 430 -0.16 17.16 -2.16
C ALA A 430 0.47 18.33 -2.94
N ILE A 431 0.82 19.42 -2.24
CA ILE A 431 1.55 20.57 -2.83
C ILE A 431 2.97 20.17 -3.24
N GLU A 432 3.69 19.38 -2.44
CA GLU A 432 5.03 18.88 -2.80
C GLU A 432 4.99 18.05 -4.10
N ASN A 433 4.00 17.17 -4.25
CA ASN A 433 3.80 16.40 -5.49
C ASN A 433 3.51 17.30 -6.69
N ARG A 434 2.67 18.33 -6.52
CA ARG A 434 2.42 19.33 -7.56
C ARG A 434 3.69 20.08 -7.96
N GLN A 435 4.43 20.59 -6.98
CA GLN A 435 5.68 21.34 -7.21
C GLN A 435 6.73 20.51 -7.94
N HIS A 436 6.77 19.19 -7.72
CA HIS A 436 7.64 18.29 -8.47
C HIS A 436 7.34 18.31 -9.99
N LEU A 437 6.05 18.33 -10.38
CA LEU A 437 5.66 18.43 -11.78
C LEU A 437 6.04 19.78 -12.39
N ASP A 438 5.90 20.86 -11.62
CA ASP A 438 6.27 22.22 -12.05
C ASP A 438 7.79 22.38 -12.24
N ALA A 439 8.57 21.82 -11.31
CA ALA A 439 10.03 21.87 -11.29
C ALA A 439 10.70 21.01 -12.37
N GLY A 440 9.93 20.27 -13.16
CA GLY A 440 10.44 19.48 -14.26
C GLY A 440 9.64 18.21 -14.49
N GLY A 441 9.28 17.47 -13.44
CA GLY A 441 8.60 16.17 -13.55
C GLY A 441 9.31 15.15 -14.47
N PRO A 442 8.78 13.91 -14.54
CA PRO A 442 9.26 12.91 -15.49
C PRO A 442 8.93 13.29 -16.95
N SER A 443 9.63 12.70 -17.92
CA SER A 443 9.28 12.86 -19.34
C SER A 443 8.02 12.10 -19.77
N ARG A 444 7.63 11.06 -19.00
CA ARG A 444 6.43 10.25 -19.22
C ARG A 444 5.75 9.90 -17.89
N ILE A 445 4.43 9.84 -17.88
CA ILE A 445 3.65 9.32 -16.76
C ILE A 445 2.75 8.21 -17.26
N TYR A 446 2.78 7.07 -16.56
CA TYR A 446 1.78 6.03 -16.70
C TYR A 446 0.67 6.32 -15.69
N PHE A 447 -0.49 6.77 -16.17
CA PHE A 447 -1.56 7.30 -15.33
C PHE A 447 -2.78 6.39 -15.33
N GLN A 448 -3.17 5.92 -14.15
CA GLN A 448 -4.41 5.21 -13.91
C GLN A 448 -5.10 5.77 -12.66
N ILE A 449 -6.42 5.69 -12.63
CA ILE A 449 -7.23 6.02 -11.47
C ILE A 449 -7.63 4.72 -10.77
N ASN A 450 -7.04 4.45 -9.60
CA ASN A 450 -7.33 3.27 -8.80
C ASN A 450 -7.18 3.59 -7.29
N PRO A 451 -8.10 4.40 -6.73
CA PRO A 451 -8.01 4.83 -5.34
C PRO A 451 -8.25 3.66 -4.38
N VAL A 452 -7.66 3.75 -3.18
CA VAL A 452 -7.91 2.80 -2.09
C VAL A 452 -9.13 3.21 -1.26
N ASP A 453 -9.66 2.28 -0.46
CA ASP A 453 -10.70 2.55 0.55
C ASP A 453 -11.97 3.26 0.00
N LYS A 454 -12.29 3.05 -1.28
CA LYS A 454 -13.43 3.67 -1.99
C LYS A 454 -13.44 5.20 -1.92
N ARG A 455 -12.26 5.83 -1.88
CA ARG A 455 -12.13 7.30 -1.90
C ARG A 455 -12.71 7.90 -3.18
N TYR A 456 -13.16 9.15 -3.09
CA TYR A 456 -13.56 9.89 -4.27
C TYR A 456 -12.37 9.98 -5.24
N PRO A 457 -12.49 9.57 -6.52
CA PRO A 457 -11.33 9.16 -7.31
C PRO A 457 -10.27 10.25 -7.52
N SER A 458 -10.68 11.49 -7.72
CA SER A 458 -9.77 12.62 -7.95
C SER A 458 -9.22 13.26 -6.67
N LEU A 459 -9.54 12.73 -5.48
CA LEU A 459 -8.89 13.17 -4.24
C LEU A 459 -7.44 12.68 -4.16
N ASP A 460 -7.17 11.46 -4.63
CA ASP A 460 -5.83 10.89 -4.65
C ASP A 460 -4.95 11.71 -5.62
N ASP A 461 -3.92 12.37 -5.08
CA ASP A 461 -3.08 13.36 -5.78
C ASP A 461 -3.85 14.49 -6.49
N GLY A 462 -5.05 14.85 -6.00
CA GLY A 462 -5.96 15.77 -6.68
C GLY A 462 -5.30 17.07 -7.15
N THR A 463 -4.55 17.74 -6.27
CA THR A 463 -3.83 18.99 -6.55
C THR A 463 -2.92 18.93 -7.79
N SER A 464 -2.43 17.75 -8.15
CA SER A 464 -1.55 17.56 -9.31
C SER A 464 -2.30 17.48 -10.64
N TRP A 465 -3.62 17.25 -10.64
CA TRP A 465 -4.39 16.98 -11.87
C TRP A 465 -4.37 18.13 -12.89
N PRO A 466 -4.54 19.41 -12.49
CA PRO A 466 -4.36 20.52 -13.41
C PRO A 466 -2.98 20.48 -14.09
N ASP A 467 -1.91 20.24 -13.34
CA ASP A 467 -0.56 20.21 -13.92
C ASP A 467 -0.31 18.95 -14.76
N LEU A 468 -0.97 17.82 -14.47
CA LEU A 468 -0.94 16.64 -15.34
C LEU A 468 -1.58 16.94 -16.71
N ILE A 469 -2.76 17.57 -16.73
CA ILE A 469 -3.46 17.93 -17.97
C ILE A 469 -2.68 19.02 -18.73
N ALA A 470 -2.12 20.00 -18.03
CA ALA A 470 -1.38 21.11 -18.63
C ALA A 470 -0.04 20.67 -19.20
N ASN A 471 0.76 19.94 -18.41
CA ASN A 471 2.16 19.69 -18.72
C ASN A 471 2.36 18.44 -19.58
N TYR A 472 1.34 17.57 -19.71
CA TYR A 472 1.45 16.32 -20.45
C TYR A 472 0.35 16.20 -21.50
N ARG A 473 0.66 15.52 -22.60
CA ARG A 473 -0.30 15.14 -23.64
C ARG A 473 -0.58 13.66 -23.56
N ILE A 474 -1.82 13.27 -23.78
CA ILE A 474 -2.19 11.86 -23.90
C ILE A 474 -1.68 11.34 -25.24
N SER A 475 -0.84 10.30 -25.19
CA SER A 475 -0.17 9.72 -26.36
C SER A 475 -0.69 8.32 -26.71
N GLY A 476 -1.36 7.65 -25.78
CA GLY A 476 -1.86 6.30 -25.97
C GLY A 476 -2.22 5.61 -24.66
N TYR A 477 -2.37 4.29 -24.74
CA TYR A 477 -2.57 3.42 -23.59
C TYR A 477 -1.46 2.37 -23.50
N ALA A 478 -1.15 1.97 -22.28
CA ALA A 478 -0.35 0.78 -21.95
C ALA A 478 -1.13 -0.02 -20.91
N ASP A 479 -1.77 -1.11 -21.33
CA ASP A 479 -2.71 -1.87 -20.48
C ASP A 479 -3.82 -0.93 -19.94
N GLU A 480 -4.01 -0.84 -18.62
CA GLU A 480 -4.99 0.03 -17.98
C GLU A 480 -4.51 1.50 -17.79
N TYR A 481 -3.24 1.79 -18.12
CA TYR A 481 -2.63 3.11 -17.95
C TYR A 481 -2.78 3.97 -19.20
N LEU A 482 -3.12 5.25 -19.03
CA LEU A 482 -2.82 6.27 -20.01
C LEU A 482 -1.32 6.52 -20.06
N ILE A 483 -0.78 6.71 -21.26
CA ILE A 483 0.58 7.21 -21.46
C ILE A 483 0.50 8.72 -21.65
N LEU A 484 0.97 9.46 -20.64
CA LEU A 484 1.06 10.91 -20.67
C LEU A 484 2.50 11.31 -20.98
N ASP A 485 2.75 11.87 -22.16
CA ASP A 485 4.08 12.36 -22.57
C ASP A 485 4.19 13.86 -22.31
N LYS A 486 5.32 14.30 -21.76
CA LYS A 486 5.54 15.70 -21.43
C LYS A 486 5.46 16.60 -22.66
N ARG A 487 4.71 17.70 -22.57
CA ARG A 487 4.60 18.71 -23.63
C ARG A 487 5.86 19.57 -23.68
N VAL A 488 6.26 19.96 -24.89
CA VAL A 488 7.31 20.96 -25.11
C VAL A 488 6.80 22.36 -24.77
N VAL A 489 5.55 22.66 -25.15
CA VAL A 489 4.87 23.92 -24.84
C VAL A 489 3.74 23.64 -23.85
N LYS A 490 3.83 24.27 -22.68
CA LYS A 490 2.86 24.13 -21.60
C LYS A 490 1.70 25.12 -21.83
N PRO A 491 0.50 24.69 -22.22
CA PRO A 491 -0.67 25.55 -22.12
C PRO A 491 -0.85 25.96 -20.65
N ALA A 492 -1.23 27.21 -20.41
CA ALA A 492 -1.70 27.60 -19.08
C ALA A 492 -3.01 26.86 -18.81
N ILE A 493 -3.09 26.10 -17.72
CA ILE A 493 -4.38 25.68 -17.19
C ILE A 493 -4.87 26.73 -16.22
N ASP A 494 -6.02 27.27 -16.57
CA ASP A 494 -6.73 28.28 -15.81
C ASP A 494 -7.82 27.59 -14.99
N ILE A 495 -7.68 27.66 -13.66
CA ILE A 495 -8.82 27.48 -12.77
C ILE A 495 -9.66 28.73 -12.98
N GLY A 496 -10.67 28.59 -13.83
CA GLY A 496 -11.53 29.69 -14.28
C GLY A 496 -12.30 30.34 -13.14
N PRO A 497 -13.23 31.26 -13.46
CA PRO A 497 -13.88 32.07 -12.45
C PRO A 497 -14.56 31.21 -11.39
N GLN A 498 -14.44 31.66 -10.15
CA GLN A 498 -15.13 31.08 -9.02
C GLN A 498 -16.64 31.15 -9.28
N LEU A 499 -17.29 30.00 -9.35
CA LEU A 499 -18.75 29.88 -9.47
C LEU A 499 -19.41 30.31 -8.17
N PHE A 500 -18.85 29.87 -7.03
CA PHE A 500 -19.15 30.42 -5.71
C PHE A 500 -18.06 30.06 -4.70
N SER A 501 -18.02 30.81 -3.59
CA SER A 501 -17.39 30.40 -2.34
C SER A 501 -18.36 30.74 -1.20
N ARG A 502 -18.82 29.73 -0.47
CA ARG A 502 -19.86 29.89 0.56
C ARG A 502 -19.62 28.96 1.72
N GLN A 503 -20.10 29.36 2.90
CA GLN A 503 -20.26 28.45 4.02
C GLN A 503 -21.46 27.54 3.78
N MET A 504 -21.29 26.27 4.14
CA MET A 504 -22.27 25.21 3.98
C MET A 504 -22.39 24.44 5.27
N ASN A 505 -23.60 23.98 5.56
CA ASN A 505 -23.82 23.14 6.72
C ASN A 505 -23.49 21.68 6.39
N PHE A 506 -22.88 21.00 7.36
CA PHE A 506 -22.64 19.57 7.30
C PHE A 506 -23.97 18.78 7.15
N GLY A 507 -24.04 17.86 6.18
CA GLY A 507 -25.26 17.13 5.84
C GLY A 507 -26.32 17.93 5.08
N ALA A 508 -26.00 19.14 4.60
CA ALA A 508 -26.87 19.85 3.67
C ALA A 508 -26.52 19.48 2.23
N GLU A 509 -27.54 19.24 1.40
CA GLU A 509 -27.36 19.03 -0.03
C GLU A 509 -26.99 20.34 -0.74
N VAL A 510 -25.97 20.26 -1.59
CA VAL A 510 -25.41 21.39 -2.32
C VAL A 510 -25.68 21.17 -3.81
N SER A 511 -26.53 22.01 -4.39
CA SER A 511 -26.80 22.01 -5.83
C SER A 511 -25.60 22.54 -6.60
N MET A 512 -25.21 21.83 -7.66
CA MET A 512 -24.17 22.28 -8.58
C MET A 512 -24.73 23.33 -9.56
N PRO A 513 -23.93 24.32 -9.96
CA PRO A 513 -24.31 25.23 -11.04
C PRO A 513 -24.58 24.47 -12.34
N PRO A 514 -25.58 24.88 -13.15
CA PRO A 514 -25.89 24.21 -14.42
C PRO A 514 -24.79 24.48 -15.44
N THR A 515 -23.79 23.61 -15.51
CA THR A 515 -22.71 23.67 -16.48
C THR A 515 -22.23 22.28 -16.86
N THR A 516 -21.79 22.13 -18.10
CA THR A 516 -21.09 20.95 -18.62
C THR A 516 -19.57 21.13 -18.59
N LYS A 517 -19.07 22.30 -18.13
CA LYS A 517 -17.63 22.46 -17.91
C LYS A 517 -17.21 21.66 -16.67
N PRO A 518 -15.99 21.10 -16.65
CA PRO A 518 -15.47 20.47 -15.45
C PRO A 518 -15.42 21.47 -14.27
N ILE A 519 -15.69 21.00 -13.06
CA ILE A 519 -15.81 21.79 -11.84
C ILE A 519 -14.74 21.34 -10.86
N TRP A 520 -13.84 22.27 -10.57
CA TRP A 520 -12.83 22.17 -9.53
C TRP A 520 -13.41 22.59 -8.18
N ALA A 521 -13.21 21.76 -7.16
CA ALA A 521 -13.75 21.99 -5.82
C ALA A 521 -12.63 22.05 -4.78
N LEU A 522 -12.64 23.10 -3.94
CA LEU A 522 -11.90 23.15 -2.68
C LEU A 522 -12.90 23.06 -1.55
N ILE A 523 -12.75 22.07 -0.66
CA ILE A 523 -13.66 21.85 0.47
C ILE A 523 -12.83 21.73 1.74
N ALA A 524 -13.02 22.68 2.67
CA ALA A 524 -12.25 22.74 3.91
C ALA A 524 -13.16 22.43 5.11
N ILE A 525 -13.00 21.23 5.68
CA ILE A 525 -13.73 20.75 6.86
C ILE A 525 -12.72 20.49 7.97
N LYS A 526 -12.91 21.11 9.13
CA LYS A 526 -11.99 20.94 10.27
C LYS A 526 -12.68 20.22 11.43
N PRO A 527 -11.94 19.39 12.18
CA PRO A 527 -12.46 18.85 13.44
C PRO A 527 -12.61 19.95 14.48
N THR A 528 -13.62 19.81 15.35
CA THR A 528 -13.78 20.66 16.55
C THR A 528 -12.62 20.44 17.52
N LEU A 529 -12.52 21.27 18.57
CA LEU A 529 -11.53 21.01 19.65
C LEU A 529 -11.73 19.62 20.27
N LEU A 530 -12.98 19.22 20.51
CA LEU A 530 -13.32 17.88 20.96
C LEU A 530 -12.91 16.82 19.93
N GLY A 531 -13.18 17.07 18.64
CA GLY A 531 -12.73 16.22 17.55
C GLY A 531 -11.21 16.00 17.54
N ARG A 532 -10.42 17.05 17.74
CA ARG A 532 -8.95 16.94 17.82
C ARG A 532 -8.51 16.07 19.00
N LEU A 533 -9.14 16.22 20.16
CA LEU A 533 -8.86 15.37 21.33
C LEU A 533 -9.23 13.90 21.09
N VAL A 534 -10.39 13.64 20.48
CA VAL A 534 -10.83 12.28 20.12
C VAL A 534 -9.91 11.66 19.06
N SER A 535 -9.50 12.44 18.05
CA SER A 535 -8.53 12.01 17.04
C SER A 535 -7.18 11.68 17.66
N ALA A 536 -6.71 12.50 18.61
CA ALA A 536 -5.47 12.27 19.35
C ALA A 536 -5.54 10.98 20.18
N ALA A 537 -6.69 10.66 20.79
CA ALA A 537 -6.88 9.45 21.57
C ALA A 537 -7.03 8.18 20.70
N LEU A 538 -7.86 8.22 19.66
CA LEU A 538 -8.14 7.08 18.78
C LEU A 538 -8.28 7.51 17.32
N LYS A 539 -9.49 7.86 16.87
CA LYS A 539 -9.81 8.24 15.48
C LYS A 539 -11.14 8.99 15.42
N LEU A 540 -11.34 9.77 14.37
CA LEU A 540 -12.61 10.42 14.07
C LEU A 540 -13.54 9.48 13.29
N PRO A 541 -14.87 9.70 13.34
CA PRO A 541 -15.80 9.12 12.38
C PRO A 541 -15.40 9.51 10.96
N THR A 542 -15.46 8.56 10.03
CA THR A 542 -15.19 8.79 8.62
C THR A 542 -16.22 9.75 8.03
N LEU A 543 -15.77 10.54 7.06
CA LEU A 543 -16.62 11.37 6.22
C LEU A 543 -16.76 10.72 4.85
N ASP A 544 -17.94 10.87 4.27
CA ASP A 544 -18.26 10.43 2.93
C ASP A 544 -18.84 11.60 2.13
N ILE A 545 -18.64 11.58 0.82
CA ILE A 545 -19.30 12.47 -0.13
C ILE A 545 -20.33 11.66 -0.91
N LEU A 546 -21.60 12.03 -0.74
CA LEU A 546 -22.70 11.52 -1.55
C LEU A 546 -22.85 12.42 -2.76
N VAL A 547 -22.79 11.83 -3.95
CA VAL A 547 -22.86 12.53 -5.23
C VAL A 547 -24.08 12.03 -5.98
N ARG A 548 -24.94 12.96 -6.41
CA ARG A 548 -26.10 12.68 -7.27
C ARG A 548 -25.81 13.20 -8.67
N TYR A 549 -26.05 12.38 -9.68
CA TYR A 549 -25.74 12.68 -11.08
C TYR A 549 -26.96 13.24 -11.81
N LEU A 550 -26.72 13.86 -12.98
CA LEU A 550 -27.79 14.39 -13.84
C LEU A 550 -28.72 13.28 -14.38
N ASP A 551 -28.22 12.05 -14.51
CA ASP A 551 -29.01 10.88 -14.93
C ASP A 551 -29.92 10.31 -13.82
N GLY A 552 -29.88 10.90 -12.62
CA GLY A 552 -30.67 10.48 -11.46
C GLY A 552 -30.01 9.42 -10.59
N THR A 553 -28.87 8.85 -10.99
CA THR A 553 -28.10 7.91 -10.16
C THR A 553 -27.38 8.63 -9.03
N ALA A 554 -26.98 7.88 -8.00
CA ALA A 554 -26.20 8.42 -6.89
C ALA A 554 -25.10 7.45 -6.47
N LYS A 555 -23.95 7.98 -6.02
CA LYS A 555 -22.83 7.19 -5.50
C LYS A 555 -22.26 7.85 -4.25
N THR A 556 -21.81 7.02 -3.31
CA THR A 556 -21.14 7.45 -2.08
C THR A 556 -19.67 7.08 -2.16
N PHE A 557 -18.80 8.03 -1.83
CA PHE A 557 -17.36 7.83 -1.78
C PHE A 557 -16.80 8.28 -0.44
N ARG A 558 -15.70 7.67 -0.01
CA ARG A 558 -14.96 8.14 1.15
C ARG A 558 -14.36 9.52 0.86
N PHE A 559 -14.53 10.45 1.80
CA PHE A 559 -14.04 11.82 1.71
C PHE A 559 -12.92 12.05 2.73
N ILE A 560 -11.77 12.58 2.26
CA ILE A 560 -10.62 12.91 3.10
C ILE A 560 -10.48 14.45 3.12
N PRO A 561 -10.87 15.12 4.22
CA PRO A 561 -10.79 16.58 4.31
C PRO A 561 -9.43 17.16 3.96
N GLY A 562 -8.34 16.59 4.50
CA GLY A 562 -6.98 17.05 4.22
C GLY A 562 -6.61 17.07 2.72
N MET A 563 -7.17 16.16 1.90
CA MET A 563 -6.96 16.15 0.46
C MET A 563 -7.79 17.25 -0.23
N ALA A 564 -9.05 17.38 0.18
CA ALA A 564 -10.01 18.29 -0.45
C ALA A 564 -9.70 19.79 -0.23
N GLU A 565 -8.89 20.12 0.77
CA GLU A 565 -8.44 21.49 1.06
C GLU A 565 -7.60 22.11 -0.06
N THR A 566 -6.91 21.27 -0.84
CA THR A 566 -6.02 21.72 -1.92
C THR A 566 -6.61 21.59 -3.32
N GLY A 567 -7.86 21.16 -3.39
CA GLY A 567 -8.60 21.07 -4.63
C GLY A 567 -8.60 19.68 -5.26
N PHE A 568 -9.75 19.33 -5.84
CA PHE A 568 -9.94 18.12 -6.62
C PHE A 568 -11.02 18.35 -7.68
N LEU A 569 -11.06 17.50 -8.71
CA LEU A 569 -12.08 17.57 -9.76
C LEU A 569 -13.37 16.89 -9.30
N LEU A 570 -14.41 17.67 -8.97
CA LEU A 570 -15.67 17.16 -8.41
C LEU A 570 -16.72 16.80 -9.47
N SER A 571 -16.71 17.47 -10.63
CA SER A 571 -17.66 17.17 -11.71
C SER A 571 -16.96 17.37 -13.05
N PRO A 572 -17.14 16.49 -14.05
CA PRO A 572 -17.73 15.16 -13.91
C PRO A 572 -16.90 14.27 -12.95
N THR A 573 -17.52 13.25 -12.36
CA THR A 573 -16.79 12.25 -11.56
C THR A 573 -15.95 11.37 -12.48
N VAL A 574 -14.66 11.71 -12.59
CA VAL A 574 -13.67 10.99 -13.40
C VAL A 574 -13.15 9.79 -12.62
N ALA A 575 -13.56 8.58 -13.00
CA ALA A 575 -13.28 7.36 -12.25
C ALA A 575 -12.42 6.33 -13.00
N SER A 576 -12.00 6.65 -14.23
CA SER A 576 -11.21 5.75 -15.08
C SER A 576 -10.20 6.51 -15.94
N SER A 577 -9.20 5.79 -16.44
CA SER A 577 -8.25 6.29 -17.45
C SER A 577 -8.97 6.85 -18.69
N THR A 578 -10.05 6.19 -19.14
CA THR A 578 -10.88 6.67 -20.25
C THR A 578 -11.61 7.97 -19.90
N ASP A 579 -12.16 8.08 -18.69
CA ASP A 579 -12.84 9.30 -18.23
C ASP A 579 -11.86 10.48 -18.19
N PHE A 580 -10.61 10.24 -17.76
CA PHE A 580 -9.57 11.27 -17.69
C PHE A 580 -9.20 11.76 -19.08
N ALA A 581 -9.00 10.84 -20.02
CA ALA A 581 -8.75 11.20 -21.41
C ALA A 581 -9.94 11.95 -22.03
N ALA A 582 -11.17 11.58 -21.69
CA ALA A 582 -12.36 12.26 -22.19
C ALA A 582 -12.43 13.75 -21.78
N LEU A 583 -11.76 14.18 -20.70
CA LEU A 583 -11.70 15.60 -20.33
C LEU A 583 -11.09 16.49 -21.43
N GLU A 584 -10.13 15.95 -22.19
CA GLU A 584 -9.47 16.64 -23.31
C GLU A 584 -10.06 16.23 -24.68
N SER A 585 -11.17 15.49 -24.71
CA SER A 585 -11.77 14.98 -25.95
C SER A 585 -12.93 15.85 -26.42
N THR A 586 -13.19 15.88 -27.74
CA THR A 586 -14.43 16.44 -28.28
C THR A 586 -15.65 15.57 -28.01
N LEU A 587 -15.43 14.31 -27.60
CA LEU A 587 -16.44 13.30 -27.25
C LEU A 587 -16.80 13.31 -25.76
N ALA A 588 -16.31 14.29 -25.00
CA ALA A 588 -16.59 14.44 -23.58
C ALA A 588 -18.10 14.44 -23.25
N PRO A 589 -18.99 15.12 -24.02
CA PRO A 589 -20.42 15.11 -23.74
C PRO A 589 -21.04 13.72 -23.76
N GLU A 590 -20.58 12.83 -24.64
CA GLU A 590 -21.07 11.45 -24.75
C GLU A 590 -20.44 10.52 -23.72
N ILE A 591 -19.10 10.55 -23.57
CA ILE A 591 -18.38 9.64 -22.67
C ILE A 591 -18.67 9.97 -21.19
N LEU A 592 -18.87 11.25 -20.87
CA LEU A 592 -19.05 11.72 -19.48
C LEU A 592 -20.51 12.04 -19.14
N ALA A 593 -21.48 11.76 -20.02
CA ALA A 593 -22.90 12.14 -19.86
C ALA A 593 -23.48 11.79 -18.47
N GLY A 594 -23.29 10.54 -18.01
CA GLY A 594 -23.75 10.06 -16.70
C GLY A 594 -22.82 10.37 -15.53
N LYS A 595 -21.77 11.18 -15.74
CA LYS A 595 -20.75 11.50 -14.71
C LYS A 595 -20.86 12.93 -14.20
N TYR A 596 -21.67 13.80 -14.81
CA TYR A 596 -21.87 15.17 -14.33
C TYR A 596 -22.69 15.19 -13.04
N VAL A 597 -22.13 15.84 -12.02
CA VAL A 597 -22.73 15.96 -10.70
C VAL A 597 -23.82 17.03 -10.71
N LYS A 598 -25.03 16.64 -10.30
CA LYS A 598 -26.17 17.52 -10.06
C LYS A 598 -26.09 18.17 -8.68
N SER A 599 -25.75 17.39 -7.67
CA SER A 599 -25.60 17.85 -6.30
C SER A 599 -24.65 16.92 -5.53
N PHE A 600 -24.08 17.46 -4.46
CA PHE A 600 -23.31 16.66 -3.50
C PHE A 600 -23.69 17.00 -2.06
N GLU A 601 -23.40 16.08 -1.16
CA GLU A 601 -23.60 16.22 0.28
C GLU A 601 -22.38 15.62 0.98
N ILE A 602 -21.84 16.34 1.98
CA ILE A 602 -20.84 15.75 2.88
C ILE A 602 -21.57 15.19 4.09
N VAL A 603 -21.46 13.89 4.27
CA VAL A 603 -22.06 13.13 5.37
C VAL A 603 -20.97 12.51 6.22
N GLY A 604 -21.31 12.11 7.44
CA GLY A 604 -20.39 11.38 8.30
C GLY A 604 -21.14 10.37 9.13
N ALA A 605 -20.41 9.36 9.61
CA ALA A 605 -20.98 8.34 10.46
C ALA A 605 -21.55 8.91 11.77
N SER A 606 -22.31 8.10 12.51
CA SER A 606 -22.89 8.47 13.80
C SER A 606 -21.86 9.13 14.74
N GLY A 607 -22.24 10.25 15.35
CA GLY A 607 -21.36 11.03 16.23
C GLY A 607 -20.56 12.15 15.54
N SER A 608 -20.59 12.23 14.20
CA SER A 608 -19.85 13.25 13.43
C SER A 608 -20.20 14.69 13.82
N ARG A 609 -21.47 14.96 14.17
CA ARG A 609 -21.99 16.32 14.46
C ARG A 609 -21.28 17.06 15.61
N LEU A 610 -20.68 16.34 16.56
CA LEU A 610 -19.96 16.94 17.70
C LEU A 610 -18.44 17.05 17.45
N LEU A 611 -17.92 16.22 16.54
CA LEU A 611 -16.48 16.04 16.33
C LEU A 611 -15.98 16.82 15.10
N TRP A 612 -16.88 17.10 14.15
CA TRP A 612 -16.62 17.93 12.97
C TRP A 612 -17.31 19.29 13.11
N GLY A 613 -16.72 20.31 12.48
CA GLY A 613 -17.35 21.63 12.39
C GLY A 613 -18.76 21.54 11.78
N LYS A 614 -19.72 22.28 12.34
CA LYS A 614 -21.09 22.34 11.81
C LYS A 614 -21.14 22.95 10.41
N ASP A 615 -20.25 23.89 10.16
CA ASP A 615 -20.12 24.60 8.90
C ASP A 615 -18.75 24.33 8.29
N PHE A 616 -18.71 24.28 6.96
CA PHE A 616 -17.48 24.17 6.18
C PHE A 616 -17.52 25.14 5.01
N THR A 617 -16.35 25.48 4.48
CA THR A 617 -16.26 26.33 3.29
C THR A 617 -16.08 25.45 2.06
N ALA A 618 -16.92 25.66 1.05
CA ALA A 618 -16.72 25.07 -0.27
C ALA A 618 -16.56 26.18 -1.31
N THR A 619 -15.53 26.04 -2.13
CA THR A 619 -15.26 26.91 -3.27
C THR A 619 -15.31 26.07 -4.53
N LEU A 620 -16.23 26.41 -5.44
CA LEU A 620 -16.34 25.78 -6.74
C LEU A 620 -15.90 26.74 -7.82
N SER A 621 -15.08 26.26 -8.75
CA SER A 621 -14.61 27.01 -9.91
C SER A 621 -14.72 26.14 -11.14
N THR A 622 -14.93 26.73 -12.32
CA THR A 622 -14.79 25.97 -13.56
C THR A 622 -13.32 25.63 -13.80
N LEU A 623 -13.03 24.46 -14.32
CA LEU A 623 -11.71 24.10 -14.83
C LEU A 623 -11.76 24.15 -16.36
N ASN A 624 -10.96 25.03 -16.96
CA ASN A 624 -10.91 25.14 -18.41
C ASN A 624 -9.94 24.09 -18.96
N VAL A 625 -10.49 23.02 -19.53
CA VAL A 625 -9.73 21.98 -20.23
C VAL A 625 -9.95 22.16 -21.73
N ALA A 626 -8.86 22.36 -22.48
CA ALA A 626 -8.93 22.47 -23.93
C ALA A 626 -9.09 21.08 -24.56
N SER A 627 -9.92 20.98 -25.60
CA SER A 627 -10.02 19.75 -26.37
C SER A 627 -8.84 19.59 -27.33
N ASP A 628 -8.37 18.36 -27.49
CA ASP A 628 -7.32 17.96 -28.43
C ASP A 628 -7.84 16.79 -29.28
N LYS A 629 -7.95 17.01 -30.59
CA LYS A 629 -8.41 16.00 -31.55
C LYS A 629 -7.52 14.75 -31.59
N ASN A 630 -6.27 14.84 -31.13
CA ASN A 630 -5.42 13.65 -30.99
C ASN A 630 -5.95 12.71 -29.90
N VAL A 631 -6.58 13.25 -28.86
CA VAL A 631 -7.18 12.46 -27.79
C VAL A 631 -8.38 11.68 -28.31
N ASP A 632 -9.19 12.27 -29.19
CA ASP A 632 -10.27 11.55 -29.88
C ASP A 632 -9.73 10.34 -30.65
N ARG A 633 -8.57 10.50 -31.32
CA ARG A 633 -7.90 9.40 -32.03
C ARG A 633 -7.41 8.31 -31.08
N VAL A 634 -6.87 8.68 -29.92
CA VAL A 634 -6.41 7.73 -28.89
C VAL A 634 -7.58 6.97 -28.27
N LEU A 635 -8.72 7.64 -28.04
CA LEU A 635 -9.93 7.03 -27.47
C LEU A 635 -10.63 6.10 -28.46
N LEU A 636 -10.76 6.53 -29.72
CA LEU A 636 -11.48 5.78 -30.73
C LEU A 636 -10.63 4.70 -31.40
N ASN A 637 -9.34 4.94 -31.66
CA ASN A 637 -8.55 4.17 -32.65
C ASN A 637 -9.31 4.05 -33.99
N PRO A 638 -9.31 5.09 -34.84
CA PRO A 638 -10.22 5.18 -35.98
C PRO A 638 -10.13 3.98 -36.93
N SER A 639 -11.27 3.60 -37.50
CA SER A 639 -11.35 2.48 -38.45
C SER A 639 -10.60 2.79 -39.75
N VAL A 640 -10.02 1.74 -40.34
CA VAL A 640 -9.34 1.74 -41.64
C VAL A 640 -10.07 0.82 -42.61
N VAL A 641 -9.84 1.01 -43.91
CA VAL A 641 -10.35 0.08 -44.93
C VAL A 641 -9.76 -1.30 -44.68
N GLY A 642 -10.63 -2.29 -44.53
CA GLY A 642 -10.27 -3.64 -44.18
C GLY A 642 -10.11 -4.58 -45.38
N THR A 643 -9.32 -5.63 -45.20
CA THR A 643 -9.28 -6.83 -46.05
C THR A 643 -10.64 -7.54 -46.04
N PRO A 644 -11.15 -8.04 -47.19
CA PRO A 644 -12.37 -8.83 -47.26
C PRO A 644 -12.35 -10.03 -46.32
N ILE A 645 -13.40 -10.22 -45.53
CA ILE A 645 -13.46 -11.30 -44.51
C ILE A 645 -13.32 -12.69 -45.13
N ASP A 646 -13.85 -12.90 -46.33
CA ASP A 646 -13.74 -14.19 -47.03
C ASP A 646 -12.31 -14.58 -47.39
N SER A 647 -11.40 -13.61 -47.48
CA SER A 647 -9.98 -13.86 -47.75
C SER A 647 -9.16 -14.23 -46.51
N LEU A 648 -9.74 -14.09 -45.31
CA LEU A 648 -9.08 -14.43 -44.05
C LEU A 648 -9.45 -15.87 -43.64
N PRO A 649 -8.47 -16.69 -43.23
CA PRO A 649 -8.74 -18.02 -42.69
C PRO A 649 -9.63 -17.92 -41.44
N ASP A 650 -10.57 -18.85 -41.30
CA ASP A 650 -11.36 -19.00 -40.08
C ASP A 650 -10.46 -19.57 -38.98
N GLY A 651 -10.48 -18.94 -37.80
CA GLY A 651 -9.59 -19.35 -36.73
C GLY A 651 -9.75 -18.60 -35.42
N GLY A 652 -9.27 -19.23 -34.36
CA GLY A 652 -9.35 -18.73 -32.99
C GLY A 652 -10.73 -18.86 -32.36
N GLU A 653 -10.79 -18.52 -31.08
CA GLU A 653 -11.97 -18.52 -30.23
C GLU A 653 -12.23 -17.07 -29.79
N CYS A 654 -13.47 -16.59 -29.86
CA CYS A 654 -13.80 -15.23 -29.48
C CYS A 654 -15.26 -15.11 -29.04
N MET A 655 -15.59 -14.03 -28.32
CA MET A 655 -16.95 -13.60 -28.05
C MET A 655 -17.00 -12.07 -27.94
N ILE A 656 -18.04 -11.46 -28.50
CA ILE A 656 -18.45 -10.10 -28.11
C ILE A 656 -19.47 -10.29 -27.00
N ASP A 657 -19.13 -9.88 -25.78
CA ASP A 657 -19.96 -10.10 -24.59
C ASP A 657 -21.01 -9.00 -24.47
N THR A 658 -20.60 -7.74 -24.59
CA THR A 658 -21.50 -6.59 -24.41
C THR A 658 -21.29 -5.51 -25.47
N LEU A 659 -22.40 -4.81 -25.75
CA LEU A 659 -22.45 -3.56 -26.50
C LEU A 659 -23.14 -2.50 -25.61
N ASN A 660 -22.44 -1.41 -25.27
CA ASN A 660 -22.90 -0.40 -24.30
C ASN A 660 -23.39 -1.02 -22.97
N ASP A 661 -22.60 -1.94 -22.41
CA ASP A 661 -22.93 -2.73 -21.21
C ASP A 661 -24.18 -3.63 -21.29
N VAL A 662 -24.77 -3.77 -22.47
CA VAL A 662 -25.87 -4.71 -22.73
C VAL A 662 -25.32 -6.02 -23.27
N ASP A 663 -25.63 -7.14 -22.62
CA ASP A 663 -25.28 -8.49 -23.10
C ASP A 663 -25.91 -8.77 -24.46
N VAL A 664 -25.08 -9.17 -25.42
CA VAL A 664 -25.54 -9.38 -26.78
C VAL A 664 -25.93 -10.82 -27.09
N ALA A 665 -25.49 -11.83 -26.34
CA ALA A 665 -25.85 -13.25 -26.48
C ALA A 665 -26.14 -13.74 -27.94
N GLY A 666 -25.40 -13.27 -28.94
CA GLY A 666 -25.60 -13.57 -30.37
C GLY A 666 -26.88 -13.00 -31.03
N ARG A 667 -27.58 -12.05 -30.41
CA ARG A 667 -28.81 -11.42 -30.91
C ARG A 667 -28.49 -10.23 -31.81
N ALA A 668 -29.36 -9.96 -32.79
CA ALA A 668 -29.25 -8.74 -33.59
C ALA A 668 -29.48 -7.50 -32.70
N MET A 669 -28.60 -6.52 -32.82
CA MET A 669 -28.62 -5.30 -32.00
C MET A 669 -28.90 -4.07 -32.87
N THR A 670 -29.67 -3.12 -32.33
CA THR A 670 -29.87 -1.80 -32.96
C THR A 670 -29.18 -0.74 -32.12
N ILE A 671 -28.29 0.02 -32.73
CA ILE A 671 -27.50 1.07 -32.09
C ILE A 671 -27.95 2.43 -32.62
N THR A 672 -28.36 3.32 -31.70
CA THR A 672 -28.88 4.65 -32.01
C THR A 672 -27.98 5.79 -31.53
N GLY A 673 -27.06 5.50 -30.61
CA GLY A 673 -26.09 6.48 -30.08
C GLY A 673 -24.93 6.74 -31.05
N ASN A 674 -24.22 7.86 -30.83
CA ASN A 674 -23.06 8.29 -31.61
C ASN A 674 -21.75 7.56 -31.24
N LEU A 675 -21.75 6.86 -30.11
CA LEU A 675 -20.66 6.02 -29.65
C LEU A 675 -21.19 4.63 -29.29
N LEU A 676 -20.38 3.63 -29.57
CA LEU A 676 -20.62 2.25 -29.22
C LEU A 676 -19.42 1.72 -28.43
N GLU A 677 -19.62 1.38 -27.16
CA GLU A 677 -18.67 0.63 -26.37
C GLU A 677 -18.83 -0.86 -26.65
N ILE A 678 -17.72 -1.55 -26.90
CA ILE A 678 -17.68 -2.98 -27.21
C ILE A 678 -16.76 -3.63 -26.19
N ARG A 679 -17.18 -4.75 -25.60
CA ARG A 679 -16.34 -5.59 -24.74
C ARG A 679 -16.49 -7.05 -25.11
N GLY A 680 -15.41 -7.80 -24.97
CA GLY A 680 -15.40 -9.22 -25.26
C GLY A 680 -14.07 -9.89 -24.93
N TRP A 681 -13.87 -11.07 -25.51
CA TRP A 681 -12.60 -11.79 -25.41
C TRP A 681 -12.26 -12.51 -26.71
N ALA A 682 -10.96 -12.72 -26.93
CA ALA A 682 -10.43 -13.40 -28.10
C ALA A 682 -9.11 -14.12 -27.73
N LEU A 683 -8.99 -15.38 -28.13
CA LEU A 683 -7.78 -16.19 -28.02
C LEU A 683 -7.56 -16.98 -29.32
N VAL A 684 -6.30 -17.23 -29.67
CA VAL A 684 -5.98 -18.11 -30.80
C VAL A 684 -6.30 -19.56 -30.44
N SER A 685 -6.12 -19.93 -29.17
CA SER A 685 -6.65 -21.16 -28.59
C SER A 685 -6.73 -21.03 -27.07
N GLY A 686 -7.93 -21.17 -26.51
CA GLY A 686 -8.13 -21.15 -25.06
C GLY A 686 -7.53 -22.39 -24.40
N ALA A 687 -7.77 -23.57 -24.96
CA ALA A 687 -7.25 -24.84 -24.44
C ALA A 687 -5.71 -24.88 -24.35
N LEU A 688 -5.02 -24.31 -25.35
CA LEU A 688 -3.55 -24.24 -25.36
C LEU A 688 -3.00 -23.00 -24.66
N GLY A 689 -3.85 -22.06 -24.24
CA GLY A 689 -3.43 -20.77 -23.68
C GLY A 689 -2.65 -19.92 -24.68
N ARG A 690 -3.04 -19.93 -25.96
CA ARG A 690 -2.40 -19.14 -27.02
C ARG A 690 -3.11 -17.81 -27.20
N GLU A 691 -2.42 -16.73 -26.85
CA GLU A 691 -2.89 -15.37 -27.04
C GLU A 691 -2.69 -14.88 -28.49
N ASN A 692 -3.52 -13.93 -28.91
CA ASN A 692 -3.26 -13.13 -30.11
C ASN A 692 -2.23 -12.02 -29.82
N ASN A 693 -1.50 -11.60 -30.86
CA ASN A 693 -0.65 -10.41 -30.82
C ASN A 693 -1.49 -9.13 -30.79
N SER A 694 -2.58 -9.10 -31.55
CA SER A 694 -3.54 -7.99 -31.57
C SER A 694 -4.94 -8.49 -31.95
N VAL A 695 -5.95 -7.70 -31.60
CA VAL A 695 -7.35 -7.95 -31.91
C VAL A 695 -7.98 -6.73 -32.56
N ALA A 696 -8.89 -6.95 -33.52
CA ALA A 696 -9.59 -5.91 -34.25
C ALA A 696 -11.07 -6.31 -34.45
N LEU A 697 -11.93 -5.32 -34.61
CA LEU A 697 -13.31 -5.49 -35.05
C LEU A 697 -13.39 -5.21 -36.54
N ALA A 698 -14.00 -6.10 -37.30
CA ALA A 698 -14.36 -5.86 -38.69
C ALA A 698 -15.88 -5.73 -38.82
N LEU A 699 -16.34 -4.60 -39.35
CA LEU A 699 -17.73 -4.36 -39.71
C LEU A 699 -17.88 -4.52 -41.23
N VAL A 700 -18.69 -5.50 -41.65
CA VAL A 700 -18.95 -5.81 -43.06
C VAL A 700 -20.33 -5.29 -43.45
N GLY A 701 -20.36 -4.33 -44.37
CA GLY A 701 -21.60 -3.78 -44.93
C GLY A 701 -22.23 -4.72 -45.94
N LYS A 702 -23.53 -4.54 -46.23
CA LYS A 702 -24.25 -5.31 -47.27
C LYS A 702 -23.66 -5.14 -48.68
N ASP A 703 -22.97 -4.04 -48.92
CA ASP A 703 -22.25 -3.73 -50.16
C ASP A 703 -20.88 -4.43 -50.27
N GLY A 704 -20.50 -5.22 -49.26
CA GLY A 704 -19.20 -5.89 -49.17
C GLY A 704 -18.07 -5.00 -48.65
N SER A 705 -18.35 -3.74 -48.29
CA SER A 705 -17.35 -2.86 -47.69
C SER A 705 -16.94 -3.38 -46.30
N VAL A 706 -15.64 -3.36 -46.01
CA VAL A 706 -15.10 -3.79 -44.71
C VAL A 706 -14.42 -2.62 -44.04
N ARG A 707 -14.85 -2.31 -42.82
CA ARG A 707 -14.19 -1.35 -41.93
C ARG A 707 -13.55 -2.11 -40.78
N MET A 708 -12.25 -1.94 -40.60
CA MET A 708 -11.50 -2.58 -39.52
C MET A 708 -11.03 -1.58 -38.48
N GLN A 709 -11.24 -1.88 -37.22
CA GLN A 709 -10.84 -1.06 -36.08
C GLN A 709 -10.03 -1.88 -35.09
N SER A 710 -8.85 -1.40 -34.70
CA SER A 710 -8.06 -2.06 -33.67
C SER A 710 -8.74 -1.93 -32.30
N LEU A 711 -8.77 -3.02 -31.55
CA LEU A 711 -9.34 -3.09 -30.21
C LEU A 711 -8.24 -3.09 -29.17
N ARG A 712 -8.50 -2.47 -28.01
CA ARG A 712 -7.58 -2.49 -26.87
C ARG A 712 -7.67 -3.85 -26.20
N LYS A 713 -6.53 -4.54 -26.05
CA LYS A 713 -6.47 -5.76 -25.22
C LYS A 713 -6.59 -5.38 -23.75
N VAL A 714 -7.37 -6.16 -23.00
CA VAL A 714 -7.54 -6.01 -21.55
C VAL A 714 -7.48 -7.36 -20.85
N LYS A 715 -7.22 -7.34 -19.55
CA LYS A 715 -7.25 -8.56 -18.73
C LYS A 715 -8.68 -9.02 -18.50
N ARG A 716 -8.89 -10.34 -18.58
CA ARG A 716 -10.15 -11.02 -18.25
C ARG A 716 -9.85 -12.25 -17.39
N PRO A 717 -9.67 -12.05 -16.06
CA PRO A 717 -9.34 -13.13 -15.15
C PRO A 717 -10.38 -14.25 -15.16
N ASP A 718 -11.65 -13.92 -15.35
CA ASP A 718 -12.75 -14.87 -15.53
C ASP A 718 -12.54 -15.80 -16.72
N VAL A 719 -12.07 -15.27 -17.86
CA VAL A 719 -11.75 -16.07 -19.05
C VAL A 719 -10.48 -16.88 -18.83
N ALA A 720 -9.46 -16.29 -18.21
CA ALA A 720 -8.23 -16.97 -17.85
C ALA A 720 -8.49 -18.17 -16.91
N ASP A 721 -9.38 -17.99 -15.93
CA ASP A 721 -9.81 -19.00 -14.97
C ASP A 721 -10.64 -20.10 -15.62
N TYR A 722 -11.56 -19.74 -16.53
CA TYR A 722 -12.34 -20.71 -17.31
C TYR A 722 -11.44 -21.72 -18.06
N PHE A 723 -10.33 -21.25 -18.65
CA PHE A 723 -9.36 -22.10 -19.34
C PHE A 723 -8.28 -22.71 -18.42
N GLY A 724 -8.28 -22.38 -17.12
CA GLY A 724 -7.26 -22.84 -16.18
C GLY A 724 -5.85 -22.31 -16.50
N LYS A 725 -5.76 -21.11 -17.08
CA LYS A 725 -4.52 -20.46 -17.52
C LYS A 725 -4.39 -19.07 -16.87
N PRO A 726 -4.00 -19.00 -15.59
CA PRO A 726 -3.85 -17.72 -14.90
C PRO A 726 -2.79 -16.86 -15.61
N GLY A 727 -3.13 -15.59 -15.84
CA GLY A 727 -2.27 -14.63 -16.51
C GLY A 727 -2.51 -14.43 -18.01
N LEU A 728 -3.47 -15.15 -18.62
CA LEU A 728 -3.88 -14.89 -20.01
C LEU A 728 -4.48 -13.50 -20.20
N ILE A 729 -4.01 -12.79 -21.21
CA ILE A 729 -4.63 -11.55 -21.70
C ILE A 729 -5.58 -11.91 -22.85
N ALA A 730 -6.80 -12.26 -22.49
CA ALA A 730 -7.84 -12.71 -23.40
C ALA A 730 -8.87 -11.63 -23.76
N GLY A 731 -9.00 -10.57 -22.97
CA GLY A 731 -10.06 -9.57 -23.15
C GLY A 731 -9.76 -8.55 -24.23
N PHE A 732 -10.82 -7.91 -24.73
CA PHE A 732 -10.71 -6.70 -25.52
C PHE A 732 -11.84 -5.71 -25.20
N GLU A 733 -11.58 -4.43 -25.47
CA GLU A 733 -12.58 -3.38 -25.47
C GLU A 733 -12.26 -2.27 -26.48
N ALA A 734 -13.28 -1.51 -26.90
CA ALA A 734 -13.09 -0.30 -27.69
C ALA A 734 -14.31 0.63 -27.63
N LEU A 735 -14.08 1.91 -27.96
CA LEU A 735 -15.11 2.87 -28.31
C LEU A 735 -15.13 3.07 -29.82
N VAL A 736 -16.28 2.82 -30.44
CA VAL A 736 -16.50 2.95 -31.88
C VAL A 736 -17.33 4.20 -32.15
N ASP A 737 -16.83 5.08 -33.02
CA ASP A 737 -17.62 6.18 -33.56
C ASP A 737 -18.61 5.63 -34.59
N THR A 738 -19.90 5.74 -34.28
CA THR A 738 -20.96 5.17 -35.10
C THR A 738 -21.51 6.16 -36.11
N ARG A 739 -21.26 7.47 -35.94
CA ARG A 739 -21.72 8.52 -36.87
C ARG A 739 -21.46 8.24 -38.37
N PRO A 740 -20.32 7.65 -38.78
CA PRO A 740 -20.08 7.33 -40.18
C PRO A 740 -20.63 5.96 -40.63
N LEU A 741 -21.47 5.30 -39.82
CA LEU A 741 -22.04 3.98 -40.06
C LEU A 741 -23.56 4.09 -40.22
N GLU A 742 -24.09 3.60 -41.34
CA GLU A 742 -25.53 3.55 -41.58
C GLU A 742 -25.94 2.18 -42.11
N GLY A 743 -27.06 1.65 -41.62
CA GLY A 743 -27.60 0.37 -42.05
C GLY A 743 -27.09 -0.83 -41.23
N THR A 744 -27.27 -2.03 -41.78
CA THR A 744 -26.93 -3.29 -41.11
C THR A 744 -25.55 -3.78 -41.52
N TYR A 745 -24.73 -4.12 -40.51
CA TYR A 745 -23.40 -4.70 -40.65
C TYR A 745 -23.34 -6.05 -39.93
N ASP A 746 -22.53 -6.96 -40.45
CA ASP A 746 -22.11 -8.15 -39.71
C ASP A 746 -20.73 -7.87 -39.10
N ALA A 747 -20.62 -8.01 -37.78
CA ALA A 747 -19.44 -7.69 -36.98
C ALA A 747 -18.65 -8.97 -36.67
N TYR A 748 -17.35 -8.96 -36.99
CA TYR A 748 -16.42 -10.06 -36.78
C TYR A 748 -15.25 -9.64 -35.92
N VAL A 749 -14.79 -10.54 -35.04
CA VAL A 749 -13.53 -10.36 -34.31
C VAL A 749 -12.40 -10.94 -35.13
N ILE A 750 -11.39 -10.11 -35.40
CA ILE A 750 -10.18 -10.46 -36.14
C ILE A 750 -9.03 -10.55 -35.16
N GLN A 751 -8.28 -11.65 -35.23
CA GLN A 751 -7.11 -11.89 -34.39
C GLN A 751 -5.86 -11.89 -35.25
N THR A 752 -4.75 -11.37 -34.74
CA THR A 752 -3.44 -11.49 -35.40
C THR A 752 -2.54 -12.41 -34.59
N PHE A 753 -1.92 -13.38 -35.23
CA PHE A 753 -0.99 -14.32 -34.60
C PHE A 753 0.21 -14.58 -35.52
N HIS A 754 1.43 -14.28 -35.06
CA HIS A 754 2.68 -14.36 -35.85
C HIS A 754 2.60 -13.71 -37.24
N GLY A 755 1.86 -12.60 -37.35
CA GLY A 755 1.69 -11.85 -38.60
C GLY A 755 0.54 -12.33 -39.50
N GLU A 756 -0.09 -13.46 -39.19
CA GLU A 756 -1.28 -13.96 -39.87
C GLU A 756 -2.56 -13.40 -39.22
N ARG A 757 -3.55 -13.00 -40.03
CA ARG A 757 -4.86 -12.53 -39.56
C ARG A 757 -5.89 -13.65 -39.67
N LEU A 758 -6.55 -13.96 -38.57
CA LEU A 758 -7.60 -14.97 -38.45
C LEU A 758 -8.94 -14.28 -38.21
N ALA A 759 -9.98 -14.68 -38.93
CA ALA A 759 -11.34 -14.24 -38.66
C ALA A 759 -12.06 -15.26 -37.77
N CYS A 760 -12.60 -14.83 -36.63
CA CYS A 760 -13.40 -15.70 -35.78
C CYS A 760 -14.86 -15.67 -36.25
N ARG A 761 -15.27 -16.63 -37.10
CA ARG A 761 -16.60 -16.59 -37.76
C ARG A 761 -17.74 -17.16 -36.92
N LYS A 762 -17.45 -18.04 -35.95
CA LYS A 762 -18.48 -18.75 -35.17
C LYS A 762 -19.41 -17.85 -34.35
N ASN A 763 -18.97 -16.65 -33.98
CA ASN A 763 -19.70 -15.73 -33.10
C ASN A 763 -19.86 -14.33 -33.72
N SER A 764 -20.14 -14.25 -35.02
CA SER A 764 -20.44 -12.98 -35.68
C SER A 764 -21.72 -12.35 -35.13
N LEU A 765 -21.73 -11.02 -34.99
CA LEU A 765 -22.86 -10.27 -34.44
C LEU A 765 -23.46 -9.35 -35.49
N ARG A 766 -24.78 -9.43 -35.71
CA ARG A 766 -25.48 -8.51 -36.61
C ARG A 766 -25.85 -7.23 -35.88
N VAL A 767 -25.37 -6.09 -36.37
CA VAL A 767 -25.57 -4.78 -35.77
C VAL A 767 -26.19 -3.83 -36.79
N THR A 768 -27.30 -3.18 -36.45
CA THR A 768 -27.93 -2.14 -37.27
C THR A 768 -27.71 -0.79 -36.64
N PHE A 769 -27.09 0.14 -37.37
CA PHE A 769 -26.91 1.52 -36.96
C PHE A 769 -28.07 2.35 -37.51
N ALA A 770 -28.85 2.94 -36.60
CA ALA A 770 -30.03 3.73 -36.91
C ALA A 770 -29.90 5.11 -36.26
N HIS A 771 -29.27 6.03 -36.98
CA HIS A 771 -29.13 7.42 -36.54
C HIS A 771 -30.42 8.19 -36.84
N PRO A 772 -30.94 9.00 -35.91
CA PRO A 772 -31.97 9.97 -36.24
C PRO A 772 -31.39 10.95 -37.28
N ASN A 773 -32.03 11.09 -38.43
CA ASN A 773 -31.67 12.13 -39.40
C ASN A 773 -31.53 13.47 -38.68
N PRO A 774 -30.49 14.29 -38.96
CA PRO A 774 -30.44 15.64 -38.41
C PRO A 774 -31.73 16.37 -38.81
N PRO A 775 -32.36 17.14 -37.91
CA PRO A 775 -33.47 17.99 -38.30
C PRO A 775 -32.98 18.92 -39.42
N SER A 776 -33.68 18.88 -40.54
CA SER A 776 -33.44 19.66 -41.76
C SER A 776 -33.46 21.16 -41.52
#